data_AF-A0A183ISW0-F1
#
_entry.id   AF-A0A183ISW0-F1
#
_cell.length_a   1.000
_cell.length_b   1.000
_cell.length_c   1.000
_cell.angle_alpha   90.00
_cell.angle_beta   90.00
_cell.angle_gamma   90.00
#
_symmetry.space_group_name_H-M   'P 1'
#
loop_
_entity.id
_entity.type
_entity.pdbx_description
1 polymer ?
#
loop_
_entity_poly.entity_id
_entity_poly.type
_entity_poly.pdbx_seq_one_letter_code
_entity_poly.pdbx_strand_id
1 'polypeptide(L)'
;MTAFSPGKWIGVILDKPKGKNNGTVQGKEYFRCEENHGIFVRPSQVVVLDGSGSSSADSTSADRSKIPMKISALRKPRSYGKLLNKEDEGHEQHSMLRRPSKSAVSLKLTSSSEKLKESLVEVSGGSSSNENVSVRSTISSDVVSPVDTSGDLPKSFVSEKVAQLEARDIERTAAESGAWLPPSNMSESVELEYLRNEVRDLTSKLETLRIKRQEDKQKFVEFEKCKIQLQQLKEFKLKITESNAELQRQLQQAKKDAKEAMEAREQFQTEGPDVAEMIEMATLDKEMAEEKAEMLQQKLATMEEHLVDVESELEMIKREISEKGVEFMSSNLHEKQLEEQNERLREALVRIRDISTHDKRQIQRLMKEIQSVKDSSMEIQRKNENFTRDVENYERLLSELKEQVDVAMGAEEMVEQLTEKNLHLESKLRETEESIEDYEQMHQIDEEMHEGLKESMKELNLELDKSNCALNEAMQWPISFSYHYLKRELEKSQSQVIEKDSIVCKYRERTAQLQQELDNCKEEIERLIGAAQKQSEKECLFPGKFNLLQTRAWSECPMAEDGIKKEHVLQSHKAELWSFLSKFRYYINALAVMLYKFQSALLQCSVERLSTLAQLRLEICNQEKSIDYYFEVFKRNDVDEKTSLDNLQKAIAYFKASSRLFDSHLEIETFNSMQPLKIVEESLGSVIEVADLFSHLCSQIESRSSMLPGEL
;
A
#
# COMPACT_ATOMS: atom_id res chain seq x y z
N MET A 1 -28.18 7.78 -23.46
CA MET A 1 -27.37 6.67 -22.91
C MET A 1 -26.76 5.90 -24.08
N THR A 2 -25.60 5.28 -23.88
CA THR A 2 -24.92 4.43 -24.88
C THR A 2 -25.59 3.07 -25.00
N ALA A 3 -25.85 2.60 -26.22
CA ALA A 3 -26.50 1.31 -26.44
C ALA A 3 -25.54 0.11 -26.36
N PHE A 4 -24.24 0.33 -26.58
CA PHE A 4 -23.24 -0.74 -26.65
C PHE A 4 -22.78 -1.31 -25.29
N SER A 5 -22.96 -0.56 -24.20
CA SER A 5 -22.55 -0.98 -22.84
C SER A 5 -23.16 -0.08 -21.76
N PRO A 6 -23.61 -0.64 -20.61
CA PRO A 6 -24.23 0.13 -19.53
C PRO A 6 -23.27 1.11 -18.82
N GLY A 7 -23.88 2.06 -18.10
CA GLY A 7 -23.20 3.13 -17.36
C GLY A 7 -22.88 4.36 -18.22
N LYS A 8 -22.25 5.37 -17.60
CA LYS A 8 -21.78 6.58 -18.31
C LYS A 8 -20.48 6.28 -19.06
N TRP A 9 -20.35 6.86 -20.25
CA TRP A 9 -19.17 6.82 -21.11
C TRP A 9 -18.93 8.22 -21.67
N ILE A 10 -17.66 8.54 -21.95
CA ILE A 10 -17.25 9.77 -22.62
C ILE A 10 -16.66 9.37 -23.98
N GLY A 11 -17.14 10.02 -25.04
CA GLY A 11 -16.51 9.97 -26.35
C GLY A 11 -15.40 11.01 -26.41
N VAL A 12 -14.20 10.59 -26.80
CA VAL A 12 -13.04 11.46 -26.97
C VAL A 12 -12.58 11.35 -28.42
N ILE A 13 -12.34 12.51 -29.04
CA ILE A 13 -11.67 12.64 -30.33
C ILE A 13 -10.19 12.87 -30.04
N LEU A 14 -9.32 12.16 -30.75
CA LEU A 14 -7.86 12.27 -30.67
C LEU A 14 -7.34 13.05 -31.88
N ASP A 15 -6.21 13.75 -31.73
CA ASP A 15 -5.57 14.50 -32.83
C ASP A 15 -4.71 13.63 -33.76
N LYS A 16 -4.65 12.31 -33.51
CA LYS A 16 -3.87 11.32 -34.26
C LYS A 16 -4.66 10.00 -34.38
N PRO A 17 -4.44 9.19 -35.44
CA PRO A 17 -5.20 7.95 -35.71
C PRO A 17 -4.80 6.79 -34.76
N LYS A 18 -5.03 6.96 -33.45
CA LYS A 18 -4.78 5.97 -32.39
C LYS A 18 -6.06 5.58 -31.61
N GLY A 19 -7.22 6.02 -32.10
CA GLY A 19 -8.55 5.62 -31.63
C GLY A 19 -8.94 4.21 -32.07
N LYS A 20 -10.20 3.85 -31.84
CA LYS A 20 -10.74 2.50 -32.06
C LYS A 20 -12.05 2.48 -32.86
N ASN A 21 -12.48 3.65 -33.36
CA ASN A 21 -13.69 3.88 -34.15
C ASN A 21 -13.63 5.31 -34.74
N ASN A 22 -14.67 5.68 -35.49
CA ASN A 22 -14.91 7.03 -36.03
C ASN A 22 -16.03 7.79 -35.27
N GLY A 23 -16.31 7.39 -34.02
CA GLY A 23 -17.44 7.87 -33.21
C GLY A 23 -18.76 7.11 -33.39
N THR A 24 -18.80 6.13 -34.30
CA THR A 24 -19.89 5.15 -34.46
C THR A 24 -19.56 3.82 -33.76
N VAL A 25 -20.54 3.24 -33.06
CA VAL A 25 -20.44 1.90 -32.46
C VAL A 25 -21.73 1.13 -32.70
N GLN A 26 -21.62 -0.12 -33.20
CA GLN A 26 -22.76 -1.00 -33.53
C GLN A 26 -23.81 -0.32 -34.42
N GLY A 27 -23.35 0.37 -35.48
CA GLY A 27 -24.22 1.07 -36.43
C GLY A 27 -24.89 2.34 -35.90
N LYS A 28 -24.57 2.79 -34.67
CA LYS A 28 -25.10 4.03 -34.10
C LYS A 28 -24.00 5.06 -33.89
N GLU A 29 -24.13 6.21 -34.55
CA GLU A 29 -23.26 7.37 -34.40
C GLU A 29 -23.56 8.08 -33.06
N TYR A 30 -22.51 8.45 -32.32
CA TYR A 30 -22.62 9.22 -31.06
C TYR A 30 -21.90 10.57 -31.15
N PHE A 31 -20.83 10.62 -31.93
CA PHE A 31 -20.10 11.81 -32.36
C PHE A 31 -19.44 11.49 -33.72
N ARG A 32 -18.93 12.50 -34.41
CA ARG A 32 -18.25 12.34 -35.71
C ARG A 32 -16.77 12.70 -35.59
N CYS A 33 -15.91 11.86 -36.14
CA CYS A 33 -14.49 12.14 -36.33
C CYS A 33 -13.97 11.29 -37.51
N GLU A 34 -12.72 11.51 -37.90
CA GLU A 34 -12.07 10.70 -38.93
C GLU A 34 -11.86 9.25 -38.47
N GLU A 35 -11.58 8.36 -39.43
CA GLU A 35 -11.38 6.94 -39.13
C GLU A 35 -10.18 6.76 -38.17
N ASN A 36 -10.34 5.87 -37.20
CA ASN A 36 -9.39 5.65 -36.10
C ASN A 36 -9.05 6.88 -35.24
N HIS A 37 -9.87 7.93 -35.19
CA HIS A 37 -9.66 9.08 -34.27
C HIS A 37 -10.59 9.08 -33.04
N GLY A 38 -11.64 8.25 -33.01
CA GLY A 38 -12.60 8.19 -31.92
C GLY A 38 -12.31 7.09 -30.89
N ILE A 39 -12.49 7.38 -29.60
CA ILE A 39 -12.42 6.39 -28.51
C ILE A 39 -13.52 6.64 -27.47
N PHE A 40 -14.01 5.56 -26.84
CA PHE A 40 -14.94 5.63 -25.71
C PHE A 40 -14.23 5.17 -24.42
N VAL A 41 -14.31 5.99 -23.38
CA VAL A 41 -13.66 5.77 -22.09
C VAL A 41 -14.64 6.01 -20.93
N ARG A 42 -14.32 5.48 -19.73
CA ARG A 42 -15.10 5.78 -18.53
C ARG A 42 -14.76 7.17 -17.99
N PRO A 43 -15.69 7.87 -17.30
CA PRO A 43 -15.41 9.18 -16.71
C PRO A 43 -14.20 9.20 -15.76
N SER A 44 -13.91 8.09 -15.06
CA SER A 44 -12.73 7.93 -14.19
C SER A 44 -11.40 7.77 -14.94
N GLN A 45 -11.42 7.77 -16.27
CA GLN A 45 -10.25 7.68 -17.14
C GLN A 45 -9.99 8.99 -17.91
N VAL A 46 -10.74 10.05 -17.59
CA VAL A 46 -10.61 11.37 -18.21
C VAL A 46 -10.38 12.41 -17.11
N VAL A 47 -9.20 13.02 -17.11
CA VAL A 47 -8.91 14.23 -16.34
C VAL A 47 -9.04 15.41 -17.29
N VAL A 48 -9.83 16.42 -16.93
CA VAL A 48 -9.86 17.69 -17.64
C VAL A 48 -8.64 18.48 -17.19
N LEU A 49 -7.80 18.90 -18.14
CA LEU A 49 -6.69 19.80 -17.87
C LEU A 49 -7.20 21.23 -18.06
N ASP A 50 -7.31 21.98 -16.96
CA ASP A 50 -7.69 23.40 -17.02
C ASP A 50 -6.58 24.24 -17.67
N GLY A 51 -6.99 25.16 -18.54
CA GLY A 51 -6.11 25.89 -19.46
C GLY A 51 -5.29 27.02 -18.84
N SER A 52 -4.45 26.74 -17.84
CA SER A 52 -3.39 27.65 -17.38
C SER A 52 -2.05 26.91 -17.25
N GLY A 53 -1.07 27.31 -18.06
CA GLY A 53 0.22 26.64 -18.13
C GLY A 53 1.15 26.99 -16.96
N SER A 54 1.70 25.98 -16.31
CA SER A 54 3.01 26.03 -15.66
C SER A 54 3.72 24.69 -15.87
N SER A 55 5.04 24.74 -16.03
CA SER A 55 5.91 23.59 -16.28
C SER A 55 6.41 22.91 -15.00
N SER A 56 7.32 21.95 -15.17
CA SER A 56 8.09 21.18 -14.17
C SER A 56 7.38 20.07 -13.40
N ALA A 57 8.07 18.93 -13.34
CA ALA A 57 7.86 17.79 -12.46
C ALA A 57 8.50 18.11 -11.06
N ASP A 58 8.64 17.22 -10.07
CA ASP A 58 8.88 15.77 -10.15
C ASP A 58 8.66 15.01 -8.82
N SER A 59 8.85 13.67 -8.88
CA SER A 59 8.85 12.67 -7.79
C SER A 59 7.45 12.29 -7.24
N THR A 60 7.20 11.11 -6.67
CA THR A 60 7.87 9.78 -6.62
C THR A 60 6.77 8.71 -6.31
N SER A 61 6.95 7.38 -6.28
CA SER A 61 8.12 6.46 -6.30
C SER A 61 7.80 5.14 -7.04
N ALA A 62 8.82 4.29 -7.24
CA ALA A 62 8.86 2.87 -7.69
C ALA A 62 7.57 2.01 -7.62
N ASP A 63 7.35 0.98 -8.47
CA ASP A 63 8.32 -0.06 -8.89
C ASP A 63 8.04 -0.69 -10.29
N ARG A 64 8.86 -1.67 -10.68
CA ARG A 64 9.15 -2.21 -12.02
C ARG A 64 8.06 -3.04 -12.72
N SER A 65 8.04 -2.86 -14.05
CA SER A 65 7.91 -3.89 -15.10
C SER A 65 6.74 -4.89 -15.08
N LYS A 66 5.83 -4.77 -16.07
CA LYS A 66 5.40 -5.88 -16.96
C LYS A 66 4.45 -5.40 -18.06
N ILE A 67 4.92 -5.41 -19.30
CA ILE A 67 4.07 -5.55 -20.49
C ILE A 67 4.53 -6.83 -21.21
N PRO A 68 3.66 -7.82 -21.45
CA PRO A 68 4.01 -8.98 -22.26
C PRO A 68 3.84 -8.68 -23.76
N MET A 69 4.92 -8.75 -24.53
CA MET A 69 4.81 -8.95 -25.98
C MET A 69 4.12 -10.29 -26.28
N LYS A 70 3.41 -10.40 -27.41
CA LYS A 70 2.73 -11.64 -27.79
C LYS A 70 2.69 -11.88 -29.31
N ILE A 71 3.78 -12.44 -29.82
CA ILE A 71 4.02 -12.94 -31.18
C ILE A 71 4.88 -14.23 -30.99
N SER A 72 4.71 -15.38 -31.65
CA SER A 72 3.58 -15.96 -32.40
C SER A 72 3.82 -17.47 -32.63
N ALA A 73 2.77 -18.30 -32.71
CA ALA A 73 2.77 -19.65 -33.32
C ALA A 73 1.30 -20.04 -33.59
N LEU A 74 0.83 -20.45 -34.78
CA LEU A 74 1.34 -21.32 -35.85
C LEU A 74 1.31 -22.82 -35.51
N ARG A 75 0.31 -23.53 -36.04
CA ARG A 75 0.32 -24.99 -36.29
C ARG A 75 -0.35 -25.28 -37.63
N LYS A 76 0.24 -26.19 -38.41
CA LYS A 76 -0.26 -26.72 -39.71
C LYS A 76 -1.21 -27.93 -39.46
N PRO A 77 -1.57 -28.76 -40.46
CA PRO A 77 -2.71 -28.50 -41.35
C PRO A 77 -3.71 -29.68 -41.39
N ARG A 78 -4.86 -29.52 -42.06
CA ARG A 78 -5.58 -30.67 -42.66
C ARG A 78 -6.37 -30.25 -43.90
N SER A 79 -6.27 -31.05 -44.96
CA SER A 79 -6.99 -30.85 -46.22
C SER A 79 -8.44 -31.34 -46.13
N TYR A 80 -9.37 -30.67 -46.82
CA TYR A 80 -10.36 -31.29 -47.71
C TYR A 80 -11.12 -30.21 -48.54
N GLY A 81 -11.36 -30.48 -49.82
CA GLY A 81 -12.62 -30.11 -50.48
C GLY A 81 -12.80 -28.70 -51.10
N LYS A 82 -12.24 -28.48 -52.29
CA LYS A 82 -12.99 -28.21 -53.55
C LYS A 82 -14.25 -27.33 -53.48
N LEU A 83 -14.25 -26.14 -54.11
CA LEU A 83 -15.13 -25.79 -55.26
C LEU A 83 -15.00 -24.32 -55.76
N LEU A 84 -15.35 -24.17 -57.06
CA LEU A 84 -15.90 -23.00 -57.78
C LEU A 84 -15.02 -21.78 -58.14
N ASN A 85 -14.88 -21.66 -59.47
CA ASN A 85 -14.44 -20.54 -60.30
C ASN A 85 -15.08 -19.19 -59.94
N LYS A 86 -14.40 -18.11 -60.38
CA LYS A 86 -15.00 -17.28 -61.44
C LYS A 86 -13.94 -16.65 -62.35
N GLU A 87 -14.28 -16.48 -63.63
CA GLU A 87 -13.49 -15.74 -64.61
C GLU A 87 -13.80 -14.22 -64.58
N ASP A 88 -12.80 -13.41 -64.99
CA ASP A 88 -12.85 -12.20 -65.83
C ASP A 88 -11.38 -11.68 -65.89
N GLU A 89 -10.66 -11.64 -67.02
CA GLU A 89 -10.84 -10.82 -68.25
C GLU A 89 -10.58 -9.32 -68.04
N GLY A 90 -9.84 -8.67 -68.97
CA GLY A 90 -9.95 -7.22 -69.20
C GLY A 90 -8.72 -6.30 -69.04
N HIS A 91 -7.71 -6.44 -69.92
CA HIS A 91 -6.83 -5.35 -70.43
C HIS A 91 -5.95 -4.51 -69.45
N GLU A 92 -5.04 -3.60 -69.85
CA GLU A 92 -4.01 -3.53 -70.91
C GLU A 92 -3.25 -2.17 -70.77
N GLN A 93 -2.18 -1.93 -71.56
CA GLN A 93 -1.60 -0.61 -71.96
C GLN A 93 -0.59 0.13 -71.03
N HIS A 94 0.69 -0.14 -71.31
CA HIS A 94 1.77 0.83 -71.63
C HIS A 94 1.70 2.30 -71.13
N SER A 95 2.73 2.71 -70.36
CA SER A 95 3.76 3.71 -70.77
C SER A 95 4.78 3.91 -69.63
N MET A 96 6.09 3.68 -69.78
CA MET A 96 7.15 4.29 -70.62
C MET A 96 7.86 5.53 -70.02
N LEU A 97 9.17 5.33 -69.74
CA LEU A 97 10.29 6.28 -69.78
C LEU A 97 10.45 7.37 -68.68
N ARG A 98 11.49 7.21 -67.84
CA ARG A 98 12.70 8.09 -67.91
C ARG A 98 13.93 7.61 -67.09
N ARG A 99 14.95 7.16 -67.83
CA ARG A 99 16.41 7.34 -67.61
C ARG A 99 16.94 8.04 -68.89
N PRO A 100 18.18 8.58 -69.02
CA PRO A 100 19.47 8.19 -68.43
C PRO A 100 20.15 9.39 -67.68
N SER A 101 21.45 9.51 -67.38
CA SER A 101 22.71 8.92 -67.91
C SER A 101 23.86 8.97 -66.89
N LYS A 102 24.77 7.96 -66.84
CA LYS A 102 26.15 7.90 -67.41
C LYS A 102 27.09 9.04 -66.94
N SER A 103 28.39 8.86 -66.68
CA SER A 103 29.38 7.78 -66.91
C SER A 103 30.64 8.09 -66.07
N ALA A 104 31.70 7.29 -65.88
CA ALA A 104 32.07 5.87 -66.00
C ALA A 104 33.63 5.81 -66.08
N VAL A 105 34.24 4.70 -65.65
CA VAL A 105 35.58 4.18 -66.09
C VAL A 105 36.87 4.91 -65.61
N SER A 106 38.03 4.26 -65.34
CA SER A 106 38.40 2.88 -64.89
C SER A 106 39.95 2.77 -64.72
N LEU A 107 40.46 1.63 -64.21
CA LEU A 107 41.88 1.14 -64.24
C LEU A 107 42.90 1.88 -63.33
N LYS A 108 44.03 1.29 -62.85
CA LYS A 108 44.47 -0.12 -62.63
C LYS A 108 45.68 -0.19 -61.64
N LEU A 109 45.81 -1.33 -60.95
CA LEU A 109 47.02 -2.08 -60.52
C LEU A 109 48.42 -1.40 -60.41
N THR A 110 49.05 -1.50 -59.22
CA THR A 110 50.42 -2.05 -58.90
C THR A 110 50.56 -2.02 -57.35
N SER A 111 50.80 -3.07 -56.56
CA SER A 111 51.78 -4.20 -56.54
C SER A 111 53.08 -3.92 -55.76
N SER A 112 53.44 -4.83 -54.84
CA SER A 112 54.79 -5.05 -54.24
C SER A 112 55.31 -4.03 -53.19
N SER A 113 56.11 -4.41 -52.16
CA SER A 113 56.43 -5.73 -51.55
C SER A 113 57.23 -5.55 -50.23
N GLU A 114 57.58 -6.67 -49.56
CA GLU A 114 58.64 -6.84 -48.52
C GLU A 114 58.35 -6.33 -47.09
N LYS A 115 58.89 -6.81 -45.95
CA LYS A 115 59.67 -8.01 -45.46
C LYS A 115 59.80 -7.86 -43.91
N LEU A 116 60.13 -8.82 -43.03
CA LEU A 116 60.14 -10.30 -42.92
C LEU A 116 60.42 -10.64 -41.41
N LYS A 117 60.69 -11.92 -41.07
CA LYS A 117 61.30 -12.46 -39.80
C LYS A 117 60.32 -12.64 -38.60
N GLU A 118 60.03 -13.85 -38.10
CA GLU A 118 60.84 -14.94 -37.45
C GLU A 118 60.84 -14.82 -35.90
N SER A 119 60.81 -15.89 -35.09
CA SER A 119 60.83 -17.34 -35.38
C SER A 119 60.14 -18.22 -34.31
N LEU A 120 59.85 -19.46 -34.72
CA LEU A 120 59.51 -20.68 -33.98
C LEU A 120 60.46 -21.02 -32.79
N VAL A 121 59.99 -21.84 -31.82
CA VAL A 121 60.60 -23.12 -31.31
C VAL A 121 59.82 -23.67 -30.10
N GLU A 122 59.75 -25.00 -29.97
CA GLU A 122 59.00 -25.78 -28.96
C GLU A 122 59.90 -26.31 -27.79
N VAL A 123 59.39 -27.34 -27.10
CA VAL A 123 60.09 -28.38 -26.30
C VAL A 123 60.13 -28.19 -24.76
N SER A 124 59.08 -28.72 -24.13
CA SER A 124 59.07 -29.78 -23.12
C SER A 124 60.24 -29.99 -22.13
N GLY A 125 59.88 -30.03 -20.84
CA GLY A 125 60.34 -31.08 -19.90
C GLY A 125 61.18 -30.63 -18.70
N GLY A 126 61.08 -31.34 -17.55
CA GLY A 126 62.24 -31.38 -16.64
C GLY A 126 62.12 -31.46 -15.11
N SER A 127 60.97 -31.77 -14.49
CA SER A 127 60.91 -32.49 -13.19
C SER A 127 61.38 -31.83 -11.87
N SER A 128 60.93 -32.46 -10.76
CA SER A 128 61.39 -32.34 -9.36
C SER A 128 60.98 -31.07 -8.57
N SER A 129 60.54 -31.13 -7.30
CA SER A 129 60.47 -32.27 -6.35
C SER A 129 59.26 -32.19 -5.41
N ASN A 130 58.86 -33.38 -4.92
CA ASN A 130 58.33 -33.78 -3.59
C ASN A 130 58.21 -32.70 -2.48
N GLU A 131 57.27 -32.77 -1.52
CA GLU A 131 56.66 -33.93 -0.84
C GLU A 131 55.11 -33.81 -0.72
N ASN A 132 54.31 -34.84 -1.07
CA ASN A 132 53.89 -36.05 -0.31
C ASN A 132 52.83 -35.78 0.80
N VAL A 133 51.57 -36.27 0.68
CA VAL A 133 51.05 -37.64 0.99
C VAL A 133 50.66 -37.77 2.49
N SER A 134 49.58 -38.44 2.95
CA SER A 134 48.71 -39.54 2.44
C SER A 134 47.21 -39.19 2.66
N VAL A 135 46.19 -39.59 1.88
CA VAL A 135 45.82 -40.87 1.23
C VAL A 135 45.41 -41.99 2.21
N ARG A 136 44.10 -42.38 2.21
CA ARG A 136 43.57 -43.74 1.91
C ARG A 136 42.01 -43.70 1.84
N SER A 137 41.29 -44.03 0.75
CA SER A 137 41.05 -45.31 0.02
C SER A 137 40.16 -46.32 0.82
N THR A 138 39.23 -47.13 0.27
CA THR A 138 38.80 -47.46 -1.13
C THR A 138 37.54 -48.38 -1.14
N ILE A 139 36.98 -48.69 -2.32
CA ILE A 139 36.01 -49.78 -2.66
C ILE A 139 34.55 -49.52 -2.20
N SER A 140 33.47 -49.56 -3.00
CA SER A 140 33.09 -50.08 -4.35
C SER A 140 32.37 -51.45 -4.37
N SER A 141 31.04 -51.43 -4.62
CA SER A 141 30.27 -52.52 -5.24
C SER A 141 28.88 -52.03 -5.68
N ASP A 142 28.45 -52.40 -6.89
CA ASP A 142 27.20 -51.95 -7.53
C ASP A 142 25.95 -52.81 -7.19
N VAL A 143 24.85 -52.55 -7.94
CA VAL A 143 23.70 -53.41 -8.29
C VAL A 143 22.34 -53.11 -7.62
N VAL A 144 21.53 -52.34 -8.37
CA VAL A 144 20.10 -52.54 -8.75
C VAL A 144 19.01 -52.76 -7.66
N SER A 145 17.94 -51.96 -7.75
CA SER A 145 16.67 -52.00 -6.96
C SER A 145 15.74 -53.18 -7.33
N PRO A 146 14.72 -53.54 -6.51
CA PRO A 146 13.42 -52.84 -6.61
C PRO A 146 12.51 -52.78 -5.35
N VAL A 147 11.67 -51.72 -5.30
CA VAL A 147 10.23 -51.65 -4.88
C VAL A 147 9.75 -52.20 -3.51
N ASP A 148 9.11 -51.29 -2.75
CA ASP A 148 8.04 -51.41 -1.71
C ASP A 148 8.00 -52.63 -0.76
N THR A 149 7.84 -52.46 0.57
CA THR A 149 6.57 -52.00 1.19
C THR A 149 6.73 -51.67 2.69
N SER A 150 6.05 -50.61 3.19
CA SER A 150 5.67 -50.29 4.60
C SER A 150 6.69 -50.33 5.76
N GLY A 151 6.73 -49.25 6.57
CA GLY A 151 7.24 -49.31 7.96
C GLY A 151 7.70 -47.98 8.57
N ASP A 152 6.97 -47.49 9.57
CA ASP A 152 7.34 -46.57 10.68
C ASP A 152 8.35 -45.41 10.51
N LEU A 153 7.78 -44.18 10.55
CA LEU A 153 8.05 -43.10 11.53
C LEU A 153 9.47 -42.94 12.14
N PRO A 154 10.00 -41.68 12.20
CA PRO A 154 9.39 -40.69 13.09
C PRO A 154 9.20 -39.27 12.53
N LYS A 155 8.32 -38.49 13.17
CA LYS A 155 8.13 -37.04 12.96
C LYS A 155 8.25 -36.29 14.30
N SER A 156 9.22 -35.40 14.42
CA SER A 156 9.26 -34.30 15.41
C SER A 156 10.12 -33.16 14.85
N PHE A 157 10.07 -31.96 15.47
CA PHE A 157 10.59 -30.69 14.92
C PHE A 157 9.98 -30.37 13.52
N VAL A 158 8.96 -29.52 13.37
CA VAL A 158 8.68 -28.27 14.09
C VAL A 158 7.17 -28.13 14.33
N SER A 159 6.72 -28.31 15.59
CA SER A 159 5.30 -28.11 15.96
C SER A 159 5.09 -27.61 17.40
N GLU A 160 6.16 -27.12 18.06
CA GLU A 160 6.17 -26.88 19.52
C GLU A 160 6.24 -25.38 19.90
N LYS A 161 6.21 -24.49 18.90
CA LYS A 161 6.25 -23.02 19.08
C LYS A 161 5.01 -22.26 18.60
N VAL A 162 3.96 -22.99 18.18
CA VAL A 162 2.66 -22.43 17.78
C VAL A 162 1.60 -22.71 18.85
N ALA A 163 1.54 -23.96 19.35
CA ALA A 163 0.57 -24.41 20.35
C ALA A 163 0.64 -23.69 21.72
N GLN A 164 1.74 -22.99 22.03
CA GLN A 164 1.90 -22.26 23.30
C GLN A 164 1.34 -20.82 23.29
N LEU A 165 0.84 -20.34 22.15
CA LEU A 165 0.20 -19.02 22.04
C LEU A 165 -1.33 -19.12 22.06
N GLU A 166 -1.91 -20.08 21.33
CA GLU A 166 -3.37 -20.25 21.23
C GLU A 166 -4.04 -20.64 22.56
N ALA A 167 -3.28 -21.24 23.49
CA ALA A 167 -3.75 -21.56 24.84
C ALA A 167 -3.83 -20.34 25.79
N ARG A 168 -3.24 -19.19 25.43
CA ARG A 168 -3.02 -18.08 26.38
C ARG A 168 -4.09 -16.99 26.37
N ASP A 169 -4.90 -16.91 25.31
CA ASP A 169 -5.95 -15.90 25.16
C ASP A 169 -7.35 -16.36 25.61
N ILE A 170 -7.53 -17.66 25.88
CA ILE A 170 -8.82 -18.23 26.32
C ILE A 170 -9.05 -18.01 27.83
N GLU A 171 -8.02 -18.12 28.68
CA GLU A 171 -8.19 -17.88 30.13
C GLU A 171 -8.39 -16.38 30.47
N ARG A 172 -7.89 -15.46 29.63
CA ARG A 172 -7.99 -14.01 29.92
C ARG A 172 -9.38 -13.43 29.65
N THR A 173 -10.17 -14.04 28.77
CA THR A 173 -11.51 -13.54 28.41
C THR A 173 -12.64 -14.00 29.35
N ALA A 174 -12.37 -14.96 30.24
CA ALA A 174 -13.31 -15.40 31.28
C ALA A 174 -13.29 -14.55 32.56
N ALA A 175 -12.30 -13.66 32.72
CA ALA A 175 -12.10 -12.87 33.94
C ALA A 175 -12.88 -11.55 33.99
N GLU A 176 -13.41 -11.07 32.86
CA GLU A 176 -14.12 -9.77 32.77
C GLU A 176 -15.66 -9.92 32.68
N SER A 177 -16.19 -11.14 32.73
CA SER A 177 -17.64 -11.38 32.92
C SER A 177 -18.05 -11.17 34.38
N GLY A 178 -17.81 -9.98 34.91
CA GLY A 178 -18.30 -9.55 36.22
C GLY A 178 -19.83 -9.45 36.21
N ALA A 179 -20.49 -10.06 37.20
CA ALA A 179 -21.94 -10.05 37.30
C ALA A 179 -22.47 -8.61 37.48
N TRP A 180 -23.24 -8.12 36.51
CA TRP A 180 -23.75 -6.75 36.52
C TRP A 180 -24.93 -6.61 37.50
N LEU A 181 -24.63 -6.09 38.69
CA LEU A 181 -25.63 -5.65 39.67
C LEU A 181 -25.99 -4.18 39.39
N PRO A 182 -27.27 -3.83 39.23
CA PRO A 182 -27.68 -2.42 39.08
C PRO A 182 -27.28 -1.59 40.31
N PRO A 183 -26.88 -0.31 40.12
CA PRO A 183 -26.64 0.60 41.23
C PRO A 183 -27.97 0.99 41.89
N SER A 184 -28.33 0.29 42.97
CA SER A 184 -29.56 0.55 43.74
C SER A 184 -29.73 2.02 44.10
N ASN A 185 -30.94 2.55 43.86
CA ASN A 185 -31.37 3.95 44.05
C ASN A 185 -31.00 4.94 42.91
N MET A 186 -31.58 4.71 41.73
CA MET A 186 -31.91 5.74 40.74
C MET A 186 -33.42 5.65 40.43
N SER A 187 -34.02 6.70 39.85
CA SER A 187 -35.42 6.63 39.44
C SER A 187 -35.58 5.86 38.13
N GLU A 188 -36.74 5.22 37.97
CA GLU A 188 -37.08 4.33 36.84
C GLU A 188 -36.84 4.96 35.46
N SER A 189 -37.05 6.28 35.33
CA SER A 189 -36.76 7.04 34.10
C SER A 189 -35.27 7.17 33.80
N VAL A 190 -34.41 7.28 34.82
CA VAL A 190 -32.95 7.41 34.66
C VAL A 190 -32.33 6.05 34.34
N GLU A 191 -32.82 4.97 34.95
CA GLU A 191 -32.40 3.61 34.62
C GLU A 191 -32.78 3.24 33.18
N LEU A 192 -33.99 3.57 32.73
CA LEU A 192 -34.42 3.37 31.33
C LEU A 192 -33.59 4.19 30.34
N GLU A 193 -33.15 5.40 30.70
CA GLU A 193 -32.29 6.23 29.84
C GLU A 193 -30.84 5.72 29.79
N TYR A 194 -30.29 5.28 30.93
CA TYR A 194 -29.01 4.59 31.00
C TYR A 194 -29.00 3.31 30.15
N LEU A 195 -30.00 2.44 30.32
CA LEU A 195 -30.13 1.20 29.54
C LEU A 195 -30.33 1.48 28.04
N ARG A 196 -31.03 2.55 27.65
CA ARG A 196 -31.12 2.99 26.25
C ARG A 196 -29.77 3.47 25.69
N ASN A 197 -28.93 4.09 26.52
CA ASN A 197 -27.59 4.52 26.11
C ASN A 197 -26.66 3.30 25.95
N GLU A 198 -26.63 2.38 26.93
CA GLU A 198 -25.85 1.13 26.83
C GLU A 198 -26.30 0.29 25.63
N VAL A 199 -27.61 0.13 25.38
CA VAL A 199 -28.12 -0.56 24.18
C VAL A 199 -27.70 0.13 22.88
N ARG A 200 -27.62 1.46 22.84
CA ARG A 200 -27.13 2.20 21.67
C ARG A 200 -25.64 1.95 21.44
N ASP A 201 -24.83 1.96 22.49
CA ASP A 201 -23.39 1.82 22.40
C ASP A 201 -22.98 0.37 22.12
N LEU A 202 -23.69 -0.62 22.69
CA LEU A 202 -23.58 -2.03 22.32
C LEU A 202 -24.03 -2.27 20.87
N THR A 203 -25.09 -1.61 20.38
CA THR A 203 -25.52 -1.69 18.98
C THR A 203 -24.46 -1.11 18.04
N SER A 204 -23.89 0.05 18.38
CA SER A 204 -22.78 0.68 17.64
C SER A 204 -21.56 -0.24 17.59
N LYS A 205 -21.16 -0.79 18.74
CA LYS A 205 -20.05 -1.76 18.86
C LYS A 205 -20.30 -3.02 18.03
N LEU A 206 -21.52 -3.57 18.06
CA LEU A 206 -21.93 -4.72 17.26
C LEU A 206 -21.87 -4.42 15.74
N GLU A 207 -22.25 -3.21 15.32
CA GLU A 207 -22.15 -2.80 13.91
C GLU A 207 -20.70 -2.63 13.46
N THR A 208 -19.81 -2.03 14.27
CA THR A 208 -18.37 -2.00 13.95
C THR A 208 -17.74 -3.40 13.85
N LEU A 209 -18.21 -4.35 14.64
CA LEU A 209 -17.80 -5.75 14.56
C LEU A 209 -18.36 -6.48 13.33
N ARG A 210 -19.56 -6.11 12.85
CA ARG A 210 -20.10 -6.58 11.56
C ARG A 210 -19.26 -6.06 10.39
N ILE A 211 -18.92 -4.78 10.40
CA ILE A 211 -18.08 -4.14 9.36
C ILE A 211 -16.72 -4.84 9.31
N LYS A 212 -16.02 -4.98 10.44
CA LYS A 212 -14.74 -5.71 10.51
C LYS A 212 -14.84 -7.15 10.00
N ARG A 213 -15.87 -7.90 10.43
CA ARG A 213 -16.11 -9.28 9.94
C ARG A 213 -16.36 -9.33 8.41
N GLN A 214 -16.98 -8.31 7.84
CA GLN A 214 -17.21 -8.20 6.40
C GLN A 214 -15.93 -7.82 5.63
N GLU A 215 -15.12 -6.91 6.18
CA GLU A 215 -13.78 -6.61 5.64
C GLU A 215 -12.86 -7.83 5.68
N ASP A 216 -12.82 -8.56 6.80
CA ASP A 216 -11.96 -9.74 6.95
C ASP A 216 -12.40 -10.89 6.01
N LYS A 217 -13.71 -10.98 5.74
CA LYS A 217 -14.26 -11.85 4.69
C LYS A 217 -13.84 -11.42 3.28
N GLN A 218 -13.73 -10.11 3.01
CA GLN A 218 -13.19 -9.61 1.73
C GLN A 218 -11.69 -9.91 1.60
N LYS A 219 -10.89 -9.60 2.62
CA LYS A 219 -9.45 -9.92 2.70
C LYS A 219 -9.20 -11.42 2.49
N PHE A 220 -10.05 -12.30 3.04
CA PHE A 220 -9.95 -13.75 2.83
C PHE A 220 -10.22 -14.18 1.37
N VAL A 221 -11.21 -13.58 0.70
CA VAL A 221 -11.48 -13.83 -0.73
C VAL A 221 -10.33 -13.32 -1.60
N GLU A 222 -9.74 -12.18 -1.27
CA GLU A 222 -8.55 -11.64 -1.94
C GLU A 222 -7.32 -12.52 -1.72
N PHE A 223 -7.12 -13.04 -0.50
CA PHE A 223 -6.05 -13.97 -0.18
C PHE A 223 -6.17 -15.28 -0.98
N GLU A 224 -7.34 -15.92 -1.02
CA GLU A 224 -7.55 -17.13 -1.82
C GLU A 224 -7.37 -16.86 -3.33
N LYS A 225 -7.78 -15.68 -3.82
CA LYS A 225 -7.50 -15.25 -5.21
C LYS A 225 -5.99 -15.12 -5.48
N CYS A 226 -5.24 -14.49 -4.58
CA CYS A 226 -3.78 -14.35 -4.69
C CYS A 226 -3.07 -15.72 -4.59
N LYS A 227 -3.56 -16.63 -3.75
CA LYS A 227 -3.08 -18.01 -3.60
C LYS A 227 -3.30 -18.84 -4.87
N ILE A 228 -4.44 -18.71 -5.54
CA ILE A 228 -4.71 -19.31 -6.86
C ILE A 228 -3.75 -18.74 -7.92
N GLN A 229 -3.54 -17.42 -7.95
CA GLN A 229 -2.57 -16.78 -8.86
C GLN A 229 -1.13 -17.26 -8.59
N LEU A 230 -0.74 -17.40 -7.32
CA LEU A 230 0.56 -17.95 -6.92
C LEU A 230 0.74 -19.39 -7.40
N GLN A 231 -0.30 -20.23 -7.30
CA GLN A 231 -0.26 -21.60 -7.80
C GLN A 231 -0.12 -21.63 -9.34
N GLN A 232 -0.92 -20.86 -10.07
CA GLN A 232 -0.80 -20.74 -11.52
C GLN A 232 0.61 -20.28 -11.93
N LEU A 233 1.20 -19.30 -11.25
CA LEU A 233 2.57 -18.85 -11.49
C LEU A 233 3.62 -19.92 -11.19
N LYS A 234 3.41 -20.79 -10.19
CA LYS A 234 4.28 -21.96 -9.92
C LYS A 234 4.18 -23.00 -11.05
N GLU A 235 2.98 -23.28 -11.54
CA GLU A 235 2.75 -24.20 -12.66
C GLU A 235 3.33 -23.67 -13.99
N PHE A 236 3.19 -22.36 -14.25
CA PHE A 236 3.86 -21.72 -15.39
C PHE A 236 5.38 -21.72 -15.25
N LYS A 237 5.93 -21.47 -14.04
CA LYS A 237 7.36 -21.58 -13.80
C LYS A 237 7.87 -23.00 -14.09
N LEU A 238 7.17 -24.03 -13.60
CA LEU A 238 7.53 -25.44 -13.86
C LEU A 238 7.60 -25.75 -15.36
N LYS A 239 6.55 -25.41 -16.12
CA LYS A 239 6.49 -25.62 -17.57
C LYS A 239 7.60 -24.89 -18.33
N ILE A 240 7.97 -23.68 -17.90
CA ILE A 240 9.11 -22.94 -18.48
C ILE A 240 10.45 -23.59 -18.10
N THR A 241 10.64 -24.09 -16.87
CA THR A 241 11.86 -24.81 -16.49
C THR A 241 12.00 -26.16 -17.21
N GLU A 242 10.90 -26.88 -17.42
CA GLU A 242 10.86 -28.11 -18.22
C GLU A 242 11.20 -27.81 -19.70
N SER A 243 10.59 -26.77 -20.28
CA SER A 243 10.89 -26.35 -21.66
C SER A 243 12.35 -25.89 -21.83
N ASN A 244 12.94 -25.20 -20.84
CA ASN A 244 14.36 -24.85 -20.89
C ASN A 244 15.28 -26.06 -20.78
N ALA A 245 14.96 -27.02 -19.89
CA ALA A 245 15.74 -28.26 -19.75
C ALA A 245 15.68 -29.11 -21.03
N GLU A 246 14.54 -29.12 -21.72
CA GLU A 246 14.37 -29.82 -22.99
C GLU A 246 15.11 -29.12 -24.14
N LEU A 247 15.00 -27.79 -24.27
CA LEU A 247 15.81 -27.03 -25.23
C LEU A 247 17.32 -27.19 -24.97
N GLN A 248 17.74 -27.28 -23.70
CA GLN A 248 19.13 -27.50 -23.33
C GLN A 248 19.62 -28.91 -23.71
N ARG A 249 18.76 -29.94 -23.64
CA ARG A 249 19.07 -31.28 -24.19
C ARG A 249 19.17 -31.25 -25.72
N GLN A 250 18.21 -30.62 -26.40
CA GLN A 250 18.22 -30.55 -27.87
C GLN A 250 19.46 -29.82 -28.39
N LEU A 251 19.89 -28.75 -27.70
CA LEU A 251 21.15 -28.04 -27.98
C LEU A 251 22.39 -28.91 -27.71
N GLN A 252 22.39 -29.75 -26.68
CA GLN A 252 23.47 -30.72 -26.43
C GLN A 252 23.52 -31.83 -27.49
N GLN A 253 22.36 -32.35 -27.92
CA GLN A 253 22.27 -33.36 -28.97
C GLN A 253 22.74 -32.80 -30.31
N ALA A 254 22.23 -31.65 -30.74
CA ALA A 254 22.65 -31.00 -31.98
C ALA A 254 24.16 -30.68 -32.01
N LYS A 255 24.77 -30.35 -30.85
CA LYS A 255 26.23 -30.19 -30.72
C LYS A 255 27.00 -31.51 -30.83
N LYS A 256 26.42 -32.63 -30.39
CA LYS A 256 27.01 -33.97 -30.57
C LYS A 256 26.91 -34.38 -32.03
N ASP A 257 25.74 -34.25 -32.65
CA ASP A 257 25.49 -34.60 -34.05
C ASP A 257 26.39 -33.78 -35.00
N ALA A 258 26.56 -32.47 -34.73
CA ALA A 258 27.48 -31.61 -35.48
C ALA A 258 28.96 -31.99 -35.30
N LYS A 259 29.34 -32.51 -34.12
CA LYS A 259 30.71 -33.00 -33.87
C LYS A 259 30.96 -34.33 -34.60
N GLU A 260 30.01 -35.24 -34.58
CA GLU A 260 30.08 -36.52 -35.30
C GLU A 260 30.11 -36.30 -36.83
N ALA A 261 29.34 -35.33 -37.35
CA ALA A 261 29.43 -34.91 -38.75
C ALA A 261 30.78 -34.23 -39.10
N MET A 262 31.38 -33.50 -38.16
CA MET A 262 32.70 -32.90 -38.35
C MET A 262 33.82 -33.95 -38.35
N GLU A 263 33.77 -34.93 -37.45
CA GLU A 263 34.71 -36.05 -37.40
C GLU A 263 34.60 -36.95 -38.64
N ALA A 264 33.39 -37.23 -39.12
CA ALA A 264 33.20 -37.95 -40.38
C ALA A 264 33.74 -37.16 -41.59
N ARG A 265 33.55 -35.84 -41.61
CA ARG A 265 34.14 -34.97 -42.65
C ARG A 265 35.68 -34.97 -42.59
N GLU A 266 36.26 -34.95 -41.39
CA GLU A 266 37.71 -35.01 -41.19
C GLU A 266 38.28 -36.34 -41.68
N GLN A 267 37.59 -37.46 -41.40
CA GLN A 267 37.93 -38.80 -41.92
C GLN A 267 37.91 -38.82 -43.46
N PHE A 268 36.82 -38.38 -44.11
CA PHE A 268 36.78 -38.27 -45.58
C PHE A 268 37.83 -37.32 -46.16
N GLN A 269 38.22 -36.28 -45.40
CA GLN A 269 39.29 -35.37 -45.82
C GLN A 269 40.69 -36.00 -45.67
N THR A 270 40.89 -36.95 -44.76
CA THR A 270 42.12 -37.77 -44.68
C THR A 270 42.15 -38.94 -45.67
N GLU A 271 41.00 -39.51 -46.04
CA GLU A 271 40.90 -40.58 -47.05
C GLU A 271 40.98 -40.03 -48.49
N GLY A 272 40.57 -38.77 -48.70
CA GLY A 272 40.64 -38.08 -49.99
C GLY A 272 42.00 -38.12 -50.71
N PRO A 273 43.14 -37.81 -50.07
CA PRO A 273 44.46 -37.93 -50.71
C PRO A 273 44.84 -39.38 -51.05
N ASP A 274 44.54 -40.35 -50.18
CA ASP A 274 44.84 -41.77 -50.45
C ASP A 274 44.06 -42.29 -51.67
N VAL A 275 42.80 -41.87 -51.81
CA VAL A 275 41.97 -42.15 -53.01
C VAL A 275 42.51 -41.42 -54.25
N ALA A 276 43.05 -40.20 -54.09
CA ALA A 276 43.67 -39.48 -55.20
C ALA A 276 44.97 -40.15 -55.68
N GLU A 277 45.86 -40.58 -54.77
CA GLU A 277 47.08 -41.33 -55.12
C GLU A 277 46.74 -42.67 -55.79
N MET A 278 45.70 -43.37 -55.33
CA MET A 278 45.19 -44.57 -55.97
C MET A 278 44.68 -44.30 -57.41
N ILE A 279 44.01 -43.16 -57.64
CA ILE A 279 43.55 -42.75 -58.97
C ILE A 279 44.73 -42.38 -59.87
N GLU A 280 45.70 -41.59 -59.38
CA GLU A 280 46.90 -41.21 -60.13
C GLU A 280 47.69 -42.44 -60.57
N MET A 281 47.94 -43.38 -59.65
CA MET A 281 48.61 -44.65 -59.94
C MET A 281 47.83 -45.49 -60.97
N ALA A 282 46.50 -45.59 -60.85
CA ALA A 282 45.67 -46.30 -61.82
C ALA A 282 45.63 -45.64 -63.20
N THR A 283 45.71 -44.30 -63.29
CA THR A 283 45.86 -43.60 -64.57
C THR A 283 47.23 -43.83 -65.20
N LEU A 284 48.29 -43.91 -64.40
CA LEU A 284 49.65 -44.17 -64.88
C LEU A 284 49.78 -45.60 -65.43
N ASP A 285 49.21 -46.60 -64.74
CA ASP A 285 49.11 -47.97 -65.25
C ASP A 285 48.29 -48.06 -66.55
N LYS A 286 47.25 -47.23 -66.71
CA LYS A 286 46.46 -47.14 -67.94
C LYS A 286 47.29 -46.58 -69.09
N GLU A 287 47.98 -45.45 -68.92
CA GLU A 287 48.83 -44.84 -69.96
C GLU A 287 49.94 -45.81 -70.39
N MET A 288 50.59 -46.48 -69.44
CA MET A 288 51.59 -47.53 -69.68
C MET A 288 51.02 -48.75 -70.44
N ALA A 289 49.74 -49.07 -70.25
CA ALA A 289 49.06 -50.12 -71.01
C ALA A 289 48.68 -49.67 -72.43
N GLU A 290 48.32 -48.39 -72.61
CA GLU A 290 47.97 -47.80 -73.91
C GLU A 290 49.20 -47.64 -74.82
N GLU A 291 50.33 -47.10 -74.35
CA GLU A 291 51.60 -47.09 -75.10
C GLU A 291 52.01 -48.51 -75.56
N LYS A 292 51.86 -49.48 -74.65
CA LYS A 292 52.19 -50.88 -74.92
C LYS A 292 51.25 -51.52 -75.94
N ALA A 293 49.99 -51.12 -75.98
CA ALA A 293 49.03 -51.54 -76.99
C ALA A 293 49.36 -50.94 -78.36
N GLU A 294 49.64 -49.64 -78.45
CA GLU A 294 50.07 -48.99 -79.70
C GLU A 294 51.36 -49.60 -80.26
N MET A 295 52.37 -49.83 -79.40
CA MET A 295 53.62 -50.52 -79.80
C MET A 295 53.40 -51.94 -80.31
N LEU A 296 52.33 -52.64 -79.91
CA LEU A 296 51.98 -53.97 -80.41
C LEU A 296 51.19 -53.89 -81.71
N GLN A 297 50.27 -52.93 -81.85
CA GLN A 297 49.54 -52.66 -83.09
C GLN A 297 50.50 -52.24 -84.22
N GLN A 298 51.45 -51.36 -83.94
CA GLN A 298 52.47 -50.94 -84.92
C GLN A 298 53.32 -52.13 -85.41
N LYS A 299 53.67 -53.07 -84.51
CA LYS A 299 54.39 -54.30 -84.87
C LYS A 299 53.54 -55.24 -85.70
N LEU A 300 52.25 -55.40 -85.38
CA LEU A 300 51.33 -56.20 -86.19
C LEU A 300 51.22 -55.63 -87.61
N ALA A 301 51.01 -54.32 -87.77
CA ALA A 301 50.93 -53.68 -89.08
C ALA A 301 52.19 -53.94 -89.95
N THR A 302 53.39 -53.86 -89.37
CA THR A 302 54.64 -54.18 -90.11
C THR A 302 54.76 -55.66 -90.49
N MET A 303 54.17 -56.58 -89.72
CA MET A 303 54.15 -58.01 -90.05
C MET A 303 53.07 -58.35 -91.10
N GLU A 304 51.96 -57.60 -91.13
CA GLU A 304 50.92 -57.72 -92.15
C GLU A 304 51.41 -57.22 -93.52
N GLU A 305 52.15 -56.12 -93.57
CA GLU A 305 52.83 -55.63 -94.79
C GLU A 305 53.74 -56.71 -95.39
N HIS A 306 54.63 -57.30 -94.58
CA HIS A 306 55.51 -58.40 -94.99
C HIS A 306 54.78 -59.69 -95.40
N LEU A 307 53.53 -59.89 -94.98
CA LEU A 307 52.72 -61.05 -95.38
C LEU A 307 52.19 -60.89 -96.81
N VAL A 308 51.70 -59.68 -97.14
CA VAL A 308 51.18 -59.35 -98.47
C VAL A 308 52.27 -59.48 -99.55
N ASP A 309 53.50 -59.09 -99.25
CA ASP A 309 54.66 -59.27 -100.14
C ASP A 309 54.85 -60.76 -100.52
N VAL A 310 54.85 -61.65 -99.53
CA VAL A 310 55.10 -63.10 -99.73
C VAL A 310 53.93 -63.79 -100.43
N GLU A 311 52.68 -63.38 -100.18
CA GLU A 311 51.52 -63.92 -100.91
C GLU A 311 51.59 -63.59 -102.41
N SER A 312 52.10 -62.39 -102.76
CA SER A 312 52.31 -61.95 -104.15
C SER A 312 53.34 -62.83 -104.90
N GLU A 313 54.43 -63.23 -104.22
CA GLU A 313 55.45 -64.13 -104.79
C GLU A 313 54.87 -65.52 -105.13
N LEU A 314 54.05 -66.09 -104.23
CA LEU A 314 53.46 -67.42 -104.39
C LEU A 314 52.45 -67.49 -105.55
N GLU A 315 51.68 -66.42 -105.79
CA GLU A 315 50.74 -66.36 -106.92
C GLU A 315 51.42 -66.41 -108.29
N MET A 316 52.65 -65.90 -108.41
CA MET A 316 53.40 -65.94 -109.67
C MET A 316 53.82 -67.37 -110.02
N ILE A 317 54.47 -68.07 -109.09
CA ILE A 317 54.94 -69.45 -109.26
C ILE A 317 53.79 -70.40 -109.62
N LYS A 318 52.62 -70.21 -108.99
CA LYS A 318 51.43 -71.05 -109.20
C LYS A 318 50.88 -70.98 -110.63
N ARG A 319 51.09 -69.87 -111.35
CA ARG A 319 50.66 -69.71 -112.75
C ARG A 319 51.51 -70.51 -113.73
N GLU A 320 52.83 -70.57 -113.51
CA GLU A 320 53.79 -71.24 -114.42
C GLU A 320 53.58 -72.76 -114.54
N ILE A 321 53.02 -73.39 -113.49
CA ILE A 321 52.83 -74.84 -113.41
C ILE A 321 51.63 -75.33 -114.27
N SER A 322 50.72 -74.43 -114.68
CA SER A 322 49.39 -74.81 -115.21
C SER A 322 49.35 -75.30 -116.68
N GLU A 323 50.45 -75.28 -117.44
CA GLU A 323 50.36 -75.11 -118.90
C GLU A 323 50.62 -76.36 -119.78
N LYS A 324 50.78 -77.60 -119.24
CA LYS A 324 51.33 -78.74 -120.04
C LYS A 324 50.77 -80.17 -119.76
N GLY A 325 50.14 -80.82 -120.75
CA GLY A 325 50.24 -82.30 -120.99
C GLY A 325 48.96 -83.17 -121.28
N VAL A 326 48.97 -83.96 -122.38
CA VAL A 326 47.96 -85.01 -122.84
C VAL A 326 48.59 -85.91 -123.97
N GLU A 327 48.11 -87.05 -124.55
CA GLU A 327 46.96 -88.02 -124.45
C GLU A 327 47.26 -89.36 -125.24
N PHE A 328 46.24 -90.21 -125.53
CA PHE A 328 46.01 -91.06 -126.75
C PHE A 328 45.99 -92.64 -126.74
N MET A 329 45.63 -93.25 -127.90
CA MET A 329 44.90 -94.54 -128.14
C MET A 329 45.38 -95.38 -129.38
N SER A 330 44.84 -96.55 -129.82
CA SER A 330 44.27 -97.81 -129.20
C SER A 330 43.69 -98.82 -130.28
N SER A 331 43.48 -100.11 -129.93
CA SER A 331 42.60 -101.16 -130.57
C SER A 331 42.98 -101.92 -131.88
N ASN A 332 42.49 -103.17 -132.02
CA ASN A 332 42.27 -103.95 -133.27
C ASN A 332 41.15 -105.03 -133.04
N LEU A 333 40.47 -105.58 -134.09
CA LEU A 333 38.99 -105.80 -134.00
C LEU A 333 38.29 -106.96 -134.81
N HIS A 334 38.65 -108.27 -134.70
CA HIS A 334 37.73 -109.35 -135.19
C HIS A 334 37.69 -110.72 -134.48
N GLU A 335 38.66 -111.17 -133.67
CA GLU A 335 38.45 -112.35 -132.81
C GLU A 335 37.67 -111.98 -131.54
N LYS A 336 38.13 -110.94 -130.83
CA LYS A 336 37.79 -109.50 -131.01
C LYS A 336 36.62 -109.11 -131.97
N GLN A 337 35.64 -109.99 -132.22
CA GLN A 337 34.22 -109.69 -132.51
C GLN A 337 33.26 -110.62 -131.74
N LEU A 338 33.64 -111.87 -131.41
CA LEU A 338 32.87 -112.75 -130.51
C LEU A 338 33.51 -112.87 -129.12
N GLU A 339 34.84 -112.75 -129.04
CA GLU A 339 35.39 -112.10 -127.85
C GLU A 339 34.76 -110.73 -127.75
N GLU A 340 34.78 -109.83 -128.74
CA GLU A 340 34.13 -108.50 -128.60
C GLU A 340 32.63 -108.52 -128.29
N GLN A 341 31.87 -109.61 -128.42
CA GLN A 341 30.52 -109.69 -127.83
C GLN A 341 30.60 -110.02 -126.33
N ASN A 342 31.35 -111.05 -125.95
CA ASN A 342 31.60 -111.39 -124.54
C ASN A 342 32.48 -110.35 -123.81
N GLU A 343 33.23 -109.56 -124.56
CA GLU A 343 34.17 -108.52 -124.16
C GLU A 343 33.49 -107.17 -124.28
N ARG A 344 32.54 -106.90 -125.20
CA ARG A 344 31.60 -105.77 -125.00
C ARG A 344 30.71 -106.03 -123.78
N LEU A 345 30.40 -107.28 -123.44
CA LEU A 345 29.68 -107.64 -122.21
C LEU A 345 30.57 -107.59 -120.96
N ARG A 346 31.82 -108.08 -121.00
CA ARG A 346 32.79 -107.91 -119.89
C ARG A 346 33.19 -106.45 -119.75
N GLU A 347 33.52 -105.75 -120.83
CA GLU A 347 33.69 -104.29 -120.86
C GLU A 347 32.40 -103.57 -120.44
N ALA A 348 31.18 -104.05 -120.70
CA ALA A 348 29.97 -103.43 -120.17
C ALA A 348 29.88 -103.65 -118.67
N LEU A 349 30.19 -104.83 -118.16
CA LEU A 349 30.25 -105.13 -116.72
C LEU A 349 31.43 -104.41 -116.03
N VAL A 350 32.56 -104.21 -116.72
CA VAL A 350 33.73 -103.43 -116.29
C VAL A 350 33.37 -101.95 -116.33
N ARG A 351 32.81 -101.42 -117.41
CA ARG A 351 32.28 -100.03 -117.48
C ARG A 351 31.24 -99.80 -116.40
N ILE A 352 30.27 -100.70 -116.18
CA ILE A 352 29.27 -100.57 -115.11
C ILE A 352 29.92 -100.66 -113.72
N ARG A 353 30.95 -101.50 -113.52
CA ARG A 353 31.73 -101.56 -112.27
C ARG A 353 32.60 -100.32 -112.07
N ASP A 354 33.19 -99.78 -113.12
CA ASP A 354 34.13 -98.67 -113.09
C ASP A 354 33.39 -97.33 -112.99
N ILE A 355 32.22 -97.21 -113.65
CA ILE A 355 31.19 -96.21 -113.38
C ILE A 355 30.70 -96.38 -111.94
N SER A 356 30.24 -97.55 -111.49
CA SER A 356 29.78 -97.75 -110.10
C SER A 356 30.86 -97.43 -109.04
N THR A 357 32.14 -97.68 -109.32
CA THR A 357 33.23 -97.27 -108.43
C THR A 357 33.62 -95.80 -108.62
N HIS A 358 33.44 -95.19 -109.79
CA HIS A 358 33.56 -93.75 -110.00
C HIS A 358 32.46 -93.01 -109.24
N ASP A 359 31.21 -93.42 -109.42
CA ASP A 359 30.02 -92.95 -108.71
C ASP A 359 30.23 -93.09 -107.19
N LYS A 360 30.68 -94.26 -106.70
CA LYS A 360 31.04 -94.41 -105.27
C LYS A 360 32.15 -93.45 -104.85
N ARG A 361 33.20 -93.25 -105.66
CA ARG A 361 34.27 -92.26 -105.41
C ARG A 361 33.80 -90.81 -105.55
N GLN A 362 32.72 -90.54 -106.28
CA GLN A 362 32.11 -89.22 -106.44
C GLN A 362 31.17 -88.92 -105.29
N ILE A 363 30.28 -89.85 -104.94
CA ILE A 363 29.45 -89.83 -103.73
C ILE A 363 30.34 -89.67 -102.49
N GLN A 364 31.46 -90.40 -102.37
CA GLN A 364 32.41 -90.23 -101.27
C GLN A 364 33.12 -88.86 -101.24
N ARG A 365 33.33 -88.22 -102.39
CA ARG A 365 33.84 -86.84 -102.47
C ARG A 365 32.78 -85.82 -102.05
N LEU A 366 31.60 -85.88 -102.68
CA LEU A 366 30.45 -85.06 -102.35
C LEU A 366 30.04 -85.19 -100.87
N MET A 367 30.10 -86.38 -100.28
CA MET A 367 29.85 -86.59 -98.84
C MET A 367 30.91 -85.90 -97.96
N LYS A 368 32.18 -85.85 -98.37
CA LYS A 368 33.22 -85.11 -97.65
C LYS A 368 33.06 -83.60 -97.81
N GLU A 369 32.72 -83.14 -99.01
CA GLU A 369 32.46 -81.72 -99.32
C GLU A 369 31.24 -81.23 -98.51
N ILE A 370 30.12 -81.96 -98.55
CA ILE A 370 28.93 -81.71 -97.71
C ILE A 370 29.27 -81.71 -96.23
N GLN A 371 30.10 -82.65 -95.76
CA GLN A 371 30.54 -82.68 -94.36
C GLN A 371 31.37 -81.44 -94.00
N SER A 372 32.33 -81.03 -94.83
CA SER A 372 33.13 -79.82 -94.59
C SER A 372 32.31 -78.52 -94.61
N VAL A 373 31.31 -78.41 -95.50
CA VAL A 373 30.36 -77.29 -95.54
C VAL A 373 29.43 -77.32 -94.33
N LYS A 374 29.05 -78.50 -93.84
CA LYS A 374 28.28 -78.64 -92.59
C LYS A 374 29.11 -78.23 -91.38
N ASP A 375 30.39 -78.59 -91.32
CA ASP A 375 31.28 -78.23 -90.22
C ASP A 375 31.56 -76.73 -90.18
N SER A 376 31.80 -76.07 -91.33
CA SER A 376 31.93 -74.61 -91.39
C SER A 376 30.62 -73.88 -91.09
N SER A 377 29.47 -74.43 -91.51
CA SER A 377 28.13 -73.91 -91.15
C SER A 377 27.88 -73.99 -89.64
N MET A 378 28.26 -75.09 -88.98
CA MET A 378 28.20 -75.21 -87.51
C MET A 378 29.16 -74.26 -86.80
N GLU A 379 30.33 -73.94 -87.38
CA GLU A 379 31.24 -72.94 -86.82
C GLU A 379 30.68 -71.51 -86.95
N ILE A 380 30.11 -71.16 -88.11
CA ILE A 380 29.42 -69.88 -88.32
C ILE A 380 28.23 -69.76 -87.36
N GLN A 381 27.44 -70.83 -87.16
CA GLN A 381 26.34 -70.85 -86.20
C GLN A 381 26.85 -70.57 -84.78
N ARG A 382 27.93 -71.23 -84.32
CA ARG A 382 28.51 -70.98 -82.98
C ARG A 382 28.99 -69.54 -82.82
N LYS A 383 29.61 -68.94 -83.84
CA LYS A 383 30.03 -67.53 -83.83
C LYS A 383 28.82 -66.61 -83.76
N ASN A 384 27.78 -66.87 -84.55
CA ASN A 384 26.53 -66.10 -84.52
C ASN A 384 25.83 -66.19 -83.15
N GLU A 385 25.73 -67.39 -82.56
CA GLU A 385 25.19 -67.57 -81.20
C GLU A 385 26.01 -66.85 -80.13
N ASN A 386 27.34 -66.77 -80.26
CA ASN A 386 28.17 -65.99 -79.35
C ASN A 386 27.93 -64.50 -79.52
N PHE A 387 27.91 -63.98 -80.75
CA PHE A 387 27.58 -62.57 -80.99
C PHE A 387 26.16 -62.21 -80.51
N THR A 388 25.19 -63.12 -80.58
CA THR A 388 23.87 -62.91 -79.95
C THR A 388 23.98 -62.77 -78.43
N ARG A 389 24.73 -63.63 -77.75
CA ARG A 389 24.98 -63.53 -76.29
C ARG A 389 25.70 -62.25 -75.92
N ASP A 390 26.67 -61.82 -76.73
CA ASP A 390 27.40 -60.57 -76.50
C ASP A 390 26.48 -59.35 -76.69
N VAL A 391 25.62 -59.34 -77.72
CA VAL A 391 24.58 -58.31 -77.90
C VAL A 391 23.60 -58.30 -76.72
N GLU A 392 23.08 -59.45 -76.28
CA GLU A 392 22.20 -59.55 -75.10
C GLU A 392 22.89 -59.02 -73.82
N ASN A 393 24.21 -59.15 -73.71
CA ASN A 393 24.99 -58.61 -72.59
C ASN A 393 25.18 -57.09 -72.70
N TYR A 394 25.49 -56.56 -73.88
CA TYR A 394 25.59 -55.12 -74.11
C TYR A 394 24.23 -54.41 -73.98
N GLU A 395 23.14 -55.01 -74.43
CA GLU A 395 21.78 -54.50 -74.23
C GLU A 395 21.40 -54.44 -72.74
N ARG A 396 21.79 -55.46 -71.96
CA ARG A 396 21.60 -55.48 -70.50
C ARG A 396 22.40 -54.37 -69.80
N LEU A 397 23.68 -54.22 -70.16
CA LEU A 397 24.54 -53.14 -69.64
C LEU A 397 24.02 -51.74 -70.02
N LEU A 398 23.50 -51.57 -71.25
CA LEU A 398 22.85 -50.34 -71.69
C LEU A 398 21.53 -50.05 -70.97
N SER A 399 20.84 -51.07 -70.45
CA SER A 399 19.67 -50.89 -69.59
C SER A 399 20.07 -50.44 -68.18
N GLU A 400 21.10 -51.07 -67.61
CA GLU A 400 21.62 -50.73 -66.28
C GLU A 400 22.21 -49.31 -66.23
N LEU A 401 22.99 -48.93 -67.24
CA LEU A 401 23.53 -47.56 -67.38
C LEU A 401 22.42 -46.50 -67.54
N LYS A 402 21.28 -46.82 -68.16
CA LYS A 402 20.14 -45.90 -68.24
C LYS A 402 19.46 -45.70 -66.89
N GLU A 403 19.23 -46.79 -66.15
CA GLU A 403 18.67 -46.72 -64.79
C GLU A 403 19.56 -45.89 -63.85
N GLN A 404 20.89 -46.00 -63.98
CA GLN A 404 21.84 -45.16 -63.25
C GLN A 404 21.74 -43.67 -63.65
N VAL A 405 21.53 -43.34 -64.93
CA VAL A 405 21.32 -41.95 -65.39
C VAL A 405 19.99 -41.39 -64.91
N ASP A 406 18.90 -42.15 -64.96
CA ASP A 406 17.58 -41.72 -64.46
C ASP A 406 17.63 -41.42 -62.94
N VAL A 407 18.36 -42.25 -62.17
CA VAL A 407 18.62 -42.01 -60.74
C VAL A 407 19.49 -40.77 -60.51
N ALA A 408 20.51 -40.54 -61.34
CA ALA A 408 21.36 -39.35 -61.25
C ALA A 408 20.58 -38.05 -61.53
N MET A 409 19.70 -38.05 -62.54
CA MET A 409 18.81 -36.92 -62.84
C MET A 409 17.86 -36.62 -61.66
N GLY A 410 17.29 -37.65 -61.04
CA GLY A 410 16.46 -37.47 -59.83
C GLY A 410 17.23 -36.92 -58.62
N ALA A 411 18.55 -37.17 -58.54
CA ALA A 411 19.41 -36.55 -57.54
C ALA A 411 19.72 -35.07 -57.87
N GLU A 412 19.93 -34.74 -59.15
CA GLU A 412 20.14 -33.36 -59.62
C GLU A 412 18.92 -32.47 -59.31
N GLU A 413 17.70 -32.92 -59.60
CA GLU A 413 16.46 -32.21 -59.25
C GLU A 413 16.36 -31.93 -57.73
N MET A 414 16.78 -32.87 -56.89
CA MET A 414 16.79 -32.68 -55.43
C MET A 414 17.86 -31.68 -54.99
N VAL A 415 19.03 -31.66 -55.64
CA VAL A 415 20.10 -30.67 -55.37
C VAL A 415 19.65 -29.27 -55.79
N GLU A 416 19.07 -29.10 -56.98
CA GLU A 416 18.53 -27.81 -57.42
C GLU A 416 17.49 -27.29 -56.42
N GLN A 417 16.52 -28.13 -56.07
CA GLN A 417 15.51 -27.83 -55.05
C GLN A 417 16.05 -27.56 -53.64
N LEU A 418 17.26 -28.01 -53.29
CA LEU A 418 17.89 -27.72 -52.01
C LEU A 418 18.71 -26.42 -52.09
N THR A 419 19.37 -26.16 -53.21
CA THR A 419 20.10 -24.89 -53.42
C THR A 419 19.15 -23.70 -53.53
N GLU A 420 18.00 -23.81 -54.21
CA GLU A 420 16.97 -22.77 -54.22
C GLU A 420 16.46 -22.47 -52.79
N LYS A 421 16.16 -23.52 -52.02
CA LYS A 421 15.71 -23.38 -50.63
C LYS A 421 16.79 -22.76 -49.74
N ASN A 422 18.06 -23.12 -49.93
CA ASN A 422 19.16 -22.54 -49.16
C ASN A 422 19.35 -21.05 -49.51
N LEU A 423 19.40 -20.71 -50.80
CA LEU A 423 19.47 -19.31 -51.26
C LEU A 423 18.30 -18.46 -50.76
N HIS A 424 17.08 -19.03 -50.73
CA HIS A 424 15.91 -18.36 -50.18
C HIS A 424 15.95 -18.19 -48.66
N LEU A 425 16.54 -19.14 -47.93
CA LEU A 425 16.79 -19.01 -46.49
C LEU A 425 17.90 -17.99 -46.20
N GLU A 426 18.97 -17.95 -47.00
CA GLU A 426 20.05 -16.95 -46.90
C GLU A 426 19.54 -15.53 -47.19
N SER A 427 18.66 -15.34 -48.19
CA SER A 427 17.99 -14.06 -48.44
C SER A 427 17.19 -13.61 -47.23
N LYS A 428 16.35 -14.50 -46.68
CA LYS A 428 15.53 -14.22 -45.50
C LYS A 428 16.34 -13.96 -44.24
N LEU A 429 17.44 -14.68 -44.07
CA LEU A 429 18.35 -14.50 -42.95
C LEU A 429 18.95 -13.10 -43.02
N ARG A 430 19.42 -12.67 -44.20
CA ARG A 430 19.90 -11.31 -44.46
C ARG A 430 18.83 -10.23 -44.27
N GLU A 431 17.62 -10.45 -44.77
CA GLU A 431 16.46 -9.56 -44.55
C GLU A 431 16.17 -9.39 -43.04
N THR A 432 16.35 -10.44 -42.24
CA THR A 432 16.21 -10.35 -40.78
C THR A 432 17.43 -9.75 -40.08
N GLU A 433 18.64 -9.88 -40.61
CA GLU A 433 19.84 -9.20 -40.11
C GLU A 433 19.74 -7.68 -40.33
N GLU A 434 19.41 -7.24 -41.56
CA GLU A 434 19.14 -5.83 -41.89
C GLU A 434 18.02 -5.26 -41.00
N SER A 435 16.96 -6.03 -40.78
CA SER A 435 15.89 -5.64 -39.83
C SER A 435 16.38 -5.50 -38.39
N ILE A 436 17.35 -6.31 -37.95
CA ILE A 436 17.93 -6.22 -36.59
C ILE A 436 18.83 -4.99 -36.49
N GLU A 437 19.69 -4.73 -37.48
CA GLU A 437 20.53 -3.52 -37.53
C GLU A 437 19.68 -2.24 -37.46
N ASP A 438 18.52 -2.18 -38.13
CA ASP A 438 17.55 -1.08 -38.02
C ASP A 438 16.96 -0.94 -36.60
N TYR A 439 16.62 -2.05 -35.93
CA TYR A 439 16.12 -2.01 -34.55
C TYR A 439 17.19 -1.64 -33.53
N GLU A 440 18.45 -2.03 -33.74
CA GLU A 440 19.59 -1.66 -32.88
C GLU A 440 19.92 -0.17 -33.01
N GLN A 441 19.90 0.39 -34.24
CA GLN A 441 20.00 1.84 -34.47
C GLN A 441 18.84 2.60 -33.80
N MET A 442 17.60 2.10 -33.91
CA MET A 442 16.45 2.70 -33.23
C MET A 442 16.61 2.66 -31.71
N HIS A 443 17.12 1.56 -31.14
CA HIS A 443 17.39 1.45 -29.70
C HIS A 443 18.47 2.44 -29.25
N GLN A 444 19.54 2.64 -30.01
CA GLN A 444 20.57 3.63 -29.68
C GLN A 444 19.96 5.04 -29.62
N ILE A 445 19.14 5.42 -30.61
CA ILE A 445 18.47 6.73 -30.64
C ILE A 445 17.51 6.89 -29.46
N ASP A 446 16.75 5.84 -29.11
CA ASP A 446 15.89 5.85 -27.92
C ASP A 446 16.73 5.98 -26.63
N GLU A 447 17.89 5.31 -26.52
CA GLU A 447 18.75 5.37 -25.34
C GLU A 447 19.38 6.76 -25.15
N GLU A 448 19.91 7.37 -26.23
CA GLU A 448 20.40 8.76 -26.24
C GLU A 448 19.29 9.75 -25.85
N MET A 449 18.06 9.55 -26.34
CA MET A 449 16.90 10.37 -25.96
C MET A 449 16.49 10.19 -24.49
N HIS A 450 16.56 8.97 -23.94
CA HIS A 450 16.28 8.72 -22.52
C HIS A 450 17.35 9.32 -21.61
N GLU A 451 18.62 9.33 -22.03
CA GLU A 451 19.70 10.01 -21.31
C GLU A 451 19.46 11.53 -21.29
N GLY A 452 19.17 12.16 -22.44
CA GLY A 452 18.86 13.60 -22.50
C GLY A 452 17.66 14.02 -21.64
N LEU A 453 16.58 13.23 -21.63
CA LEU A 453 15.42 13.45 -20.75
C LEU A 453 15.78 13.35 -19.26
N LYS A 454 16.60 12.34 -18.90
CA LYS A 454 17.12 12.10 -17.55
C LYS A 454 18.09 13.20 -17.09
N GLU A 455 18.77 13.89 -17.99
CA GLU A 455 19.58 15.07 -17.65
C GLU A 455 18.74 16.32 -17.44
N SER A 456 17.78 16.61 -18.33
CA SER A 456 16.83 17.71 -18.14
C SER A 456 16.00 17.55 -16.85
N MET A 457 15.62 16.31 -16.52
CA MET A 457 14.97 15.96 -15.24
C MET A 457 15.85 16.29 -14.02
N LYS A 458 17.17 16.01 -14.06
CA LYS A 458 18.10 16.41 -12.97
C LYS A 458 18.21 17.93 -12.85
N GLU A 459 18.28 18.64 -13.98
CA GLU A 459 18.41 20.11 -13.99
C GLU A 459 17.16 20.78 -13.38
N LEU A 460 15.97 20.33 -13.77
CA LEU A 460 14.71 20.81 -13.20
C LEU A 460 14.58 20.50 -11.70
N ASN A 461 14.98 19.31 -11.25
CA ASN A 461 15.02 18.98 -9.82
C ASN A 461 16.01 19.87 -9.06
N LEU A 462 17.20 20.13 -9.61
CA LEU A 462 18.19 21.01 -8.99
C LEU A 462 17.71 22.46 -8.88
N GLU A 463 16.90 22.95 -9.83
CA GLU A 463 16.26 24.28 -9.73
C GLU A 463 15.11 24.29 -8.72
N LEU A 464 14.31 23.22 -8.66
CA LEU A 464 13.28 23.03 -7.65
C LEU A 464 13.87 23.00 -6.23
N ASP A 465 15.00 22.32 -6.03
CA ASP A 465 15.71 22.29 -4.75
C ASP A 465 16.25 23.67 -4.34
N LYS A 466 16.84 24.45 -5.27
CA LYS A 466 17.23 25.85 -5.01
C LYS A 466 16.02 26.69 -4.55
N SER A 467 14.90 26.56 -5.25
CA SER A 467 13.65 27.26 -4.95
C SER A 467 13.11 26.87 -3.57
N ASN A 468 13.13 25.58 -3.23
CA ASN A 468 12.73 25.06 -1.93
C ASN A 468 13.67 25.54 -0.80
N CYS A 469 14.98 25.60 -1.02
CA CYS A 469 15.92 26.18 -0.05
C CYS A 469 15.61 27.66 0.20
N ALA A 470 15.46 28.47 -0.86
CA ALA A 470 15.13 29.88 -0.75
C ALA A 470 13.78 30.13 -0.05
N LEU A 471 12.76 29.30 -0.33
CA LEU A 471 11.47 29.34 0.35
C LEU A 471 11.60 29.02 1.85
N ASN A 472 12.36 27.98 2.22
CA ASN A 472 12.57 27.62 3.62
C ASN A 472 13.32 28.71 4.39
N GLU A 473 14.37 29.29 3.81
CA GLU A 473 15.09 30.43 4.42
C GLU A 473 14.16 31.65 4.62
N ALA A 474 13.37 31.99 3.60
CA ALA A 474 12.40 33.09 3.66
C ALA A 474 11.28 32.84 4.69
N MET A 475 10.84 31.59 4.87
CA MET A 475 9.83 31.22 5.87
C MET A 475 10.40 31.13 7.30
N GLN A 476 11.68 30.79 7.46
CA GLN A 476 12.30 30.65 8.78
C GLN A 476 12.46 31.99 9.51
N TRP A 477 12.73 33.08 8.78
CA TRP A 477 12.96 34.40 9.38
C TRP A 477 11.72 34.98 10.10
N PRO A 478 10.50 35.02 9.51
CA PRO A 478 9.29 35.47 10.21
C PRO A 478 8.93 34.61 11.43
N ILE A 479 9.11 33.28 11.35
CA ILE A 479 8.81 32.36 12.45
C ILE A 479 9.77 32.64 13.63
N SER A 480 11.06 32.75 13.34
CA SER A 480 12.09 33.11 14.33
C SER A 480 11.83 34.48 14.97
N PHE A 481 11.55 35.50 14.15
CA PHE A 481 11.24 36.85 14.63
C PHE A 481 10.01 36.89 15.54
N SER A 482 8.93 36.21 15.16
CA SER A 482 7.70 36.09 15.95
C SER A 482 7.95 35.39 17.30
N TYR A 483 8.68 34.28 17.29
CA TYR A 483 9.07 33.56 18.50
C TYR A 483 9.90 34.43 19.46
N HIS A 484 10.91 35.14 18.94
CA HIS A 484 11.75 36.04 19.75
C HIS A 484 10.97 37.25 20.29
N TYR A 485 10.02 37.79 19.52
CA TYR A 485 9.14 38.86 19.99
C TYR A 485 8.22 38.39 21.13
N LEU A 486 7.51 37.27 20.94
CA LEU A 486 6.62 36.68 21.94
C LEU A 486 7.36 36.31 23.23
N LYS A 487 8.55 35.71 23.12
CA LYS A 487 9.41 35.38 24.26
C LYS A 487 9.79 36.63 25.06
N ARG A 488 10.19 37.71 24.37
CA ARG A 488 10.57 38.97 25.04
C ARG A 488 9.38 39.65 25.74
N GLU A 489 8.17 39.53 25.21
CA GLU A 489 6.97 40.07 25.88
C GLU A 489 6.56 39.24 27.10
N LEU A 490 6.74 37.92 27.04
CA LEU A 490 6.58 37.03 28.20
C LEU A 490 7.58 37.35 29.31
N GLU A 491 8.86 37.57 28.97
CA GLU A 491 9.92 37.93 29.93
C GLU A 491 9.65 39.26 30.65
N LYS A 492 9.16 40.29 29.92
CA LYS A 492 8.66 41.54 30.54
C LYS A 492 7.49 41.26 31.49
N SER A 493 6.52 40.46 31.06
CA SER A 493 5.30 40.18 31.81
C SER A 493 5.61 39.43 33.11
N GLN A 494 6.51 38.44 33.05
CA GLN A 494 7.02 37.72 34.22
C GLN A 494 7.76 38.66 35.19
N SER A 495 8.59 39.57 34.67
CA SER A 495 9.29 40.57 35.49
C SER A 495 8.32 41.46 36.27
N GLN A 496 7.23 41.91 35.64
CA GLN A 496 6.18 42.67 36.32
C GLN A 496 5.41 41.85 37.37
N VAL A 497 5.22 40.54 37.16
CA VAL A 497 4.58 39.66 38.16
C VAL A 497 5.47 39.55 39.40
N ILE A 498 6.78 39.31 39.22
CA ILE A 498 7.75 39.25 40.33
C ILE A 498 7.78 40.55 41.14
N GLU A 499 7.72 41.71 40.48
CA GLU A 499 7.62 43.01 41.16
C GLU A 499 6.31 43.16 41.95
N LYS A 500 5.17 42.79 41.34
CA LYS A 500 3.84 42.82 41.99
C LYS A 500 3.79 41.86 43.19
N ASP A 501 4.36 40.67 43.08
CA ASP A 501 4.44 39.71 44.20
C ASP A 501 5.32 40.24 45.33
N SER A 502 6.45 40.89 45.02
CA SER A 502 7.28 41.58 46.04
C SER A 502 6.50 42.69 46.77
N ILE A 503 5.66 43.44 46.04
CA ILE A 503 4.77 44.46 46.61
C ILE A 503 3.68 43.81 47.47
N VAL A 504 3.06 42.71 47.02
CA VAL A 504 2.06 41.95 47.79
C VAL A 504 2.66 41.37 49.08
N CYS A 505 3.91 40.88 49.06
CA CYS A 505 4.62 40.45 50.27
C CYS A 505 4.79 41.59 51.28
N LYS A 506 5.21 42.79 50.84
CA LYS A 506 5.33 43.97 51.71
C LYS A 506 3.99 44.41 52.30
N TYR A 507 2.91 44.36 51.52
CA TYR A 507 1.56 44.63 52.03
C TYR A 507 1.12 43.58 53.04
N ARG A 508 1.34 42.28 52.78
CA ARG A 508 1.04 41.19 53.73
C ARG A 508 1.79 41.37 55.06
N GLU A 509 3.06 41.73 54.99
CA GLU A 509 3.87 42.04 56.18
C GLU A 509 3.30 43.23 56.96
N ARG A 510 2.99 44.36 56.29
CA ARG A 510 2.38 45.51 56.99
C ARG A 510 0.98 45.21 57.54
N THR A 511 0.18 44.36 56.89
CA THR A 511 -1.10 43.91 57.47
C THR A 511 -0.91 43.01 58.69
N ALA A 512 0.14 42.16 58.72
CA ALA A 512 0.46 41.37 59.91
C ALA A 512 0.93 42.25 61.07
N GLN A 513 1.76 43.27 60.80
CA GLN A 513 2.15 44.28 61.79
C GLN A 513 0.94 45.05 62.32
N LEU A 514 0.06 45.55 61.45
CA LEU A 514 -1.17 46.25 61.84
C LEU A 514 -2.13 45.36 62.65
N GLN A 515 -2.22 44.07 62.31
CA GLN A 515 -3.02 43.10 63.09
C GLN A 515 -2.42 42.90 64.48
N GLN A 516 -1.10 42.78 64.59
CA GLN A 516 -0.41 42.68 65.89
C GLN A 516 -0.54 43.98 66.71
N GLU A 517 -0.43 45.15 66.09
CA GLU A 517 -0.71 46.45 66.71
C GLU A 517 -2.15 46.51 67.25
N LEU A 518 -3.14 46.06 66.46
CA LEU A 518 -4.55 45.99 66.86
C LEU A 518 -4.78 45.02 68.03
N ASP A 519 -4.22 43.81 67.98
CA ASP A 519 -4.45 42.78 68.99
C ASP A 519 -3.77 43.14 70.33
N ASN A 520 -2.56 43.72 70.30
CA ASN A 520 -1.93 44.34 71.48
C ASN A 520 -2.85 45.41 72.11
N CYS A 521 -3.49 46.25 71.29
CA CYS A 521 -4.44 47.26 71.77
C CYS A 521 -5.72 46.66 72.37
N LYS A 522 -6.20 45.51 71.88
CA LYS A 522 -7.33 44.79 72.50
C LYS A 522 -6.96 44.24 73.87
N GLU A 523 -5.80 43.59 74.00
CA GLU A 523 -5.31 43.09 75.29
C GLU A 523 -5.19 44.22 76.33
N GLU A 524 -4.73 45.40 75.91
CA GLU A 524 -4.69 46.59 76.77
C GLU A 524 -6.08 47.05 77.21
N ILE A 525 -7.05 47.08 76.30
CA ILE A 525 -8.44 47.47 76.59
C ILE A 525 -9.11 46.44 77.52
N GLU A 526 -8.94 45.15 77.28
CA GLU A 526 -9.46 44.08 78.15
C GLU A 526 -8.85 44.15 79.55
N ARG A 527 -7.54 44.44 79.65
CA ARG A 527 -6.84 44.65 80.93
C ARG A 527 -7.39 45.86 81.70
N LEU A 528 -7.74 46.95 81.01
CA LEU A 528 -8.36 48.14 81.62
C LEU A 528 -9.82 47.89 82.01
N ILE A 529 -10.61 47.19 81.20
CA ILE A 529 -11.99 46.79 81.52
C ILE A 529 -12.02 45.87 82.75
N GLY A 530 -11.12 44.88 82.82
CA GLY A 530 -10.99 43.97 83.96
C GLY A 530 -10.51 44.64 85.26
N ALA A 531 -9.90 45.83 85.17
CA ALA A 531 -9.63 46.69 86.32
C ALA A 531 -10.88 47.49 86.73
N ALA A 532 -11.57 48.12 85.77
CA ALA A 532 -12.77 48.92 86.01
C ALA A 532 -13.95 48.09 86.59
N GLN A 533 -14.16 46.85 86.11
CA GLN A 533 -15.21 45.96 86.61
C GLN A 533 -15.03 45.66 88.11
N LYS A 534 -13.80 45.35 88.54
CA LYS A 534 -13.45 45.11 89.97
C LYS A 534 -13.65 46.34 90.86
N GLN A 535 -13.75 47.53 90.26
CA GLN A 535 -14.05 48.78 90.94
C GLN A 535 -15.56 49.09 90.96
N SER A 536 -16.32 48.60 89.97
CA SER A 536 -17.76 48.82 89.82
C SER A 536 -18.62 48.00 90.78
N GLU A 537 -18.30 46.71 90.97
CA GLU A 537 -19.11 45.75 91.76
C GLU A 537 -19.35 46.15 93.23
N LYS A 538 -18.55 47.05 93.78
CA LYS A 538 -18.62 47.45 95.20
C LYS A 538 -19.55 48.64 95.49
N GLU A 539 -19.97 49.39 94.48
CA GLU A 539 -20.38 50.79 94.67
C GLU A 539 -21.41 51.30 93.62
N CYS A 540 -22.28 50.45 93.06
CA CYS A 540 -23.33 50.90 92.13
C CYS A 540 -24.61 50.05 92.21
N LEU A 541 -25.43 50.25 93.25
CA LEU A 541 -26.68 49.49 93.48
C LEU A 541 -27.96 50.28 93.15
N PHE A 542 -27.82 51.53 92.69
CA PHE A 542 -28.90 52.52 92.66
C PHE A 542 -30.15 52.12 91.83
N PRO A 543 -30.06 51.62 90.59
CA PRO A 543 -31.24 51.21 89.82
C PRO A 543 -31.98 50.01 90.43
N GLY A 544 -31.24 49.07 91.05
CA GLY A 544 -31.79 47.90 91.71
C GLY A 544 -32.61 48.25 92.96
N LYS A 545 -32.07 49.13 93.82
CA LYS A 545 -32.81 49.70 94.95
C LYS A 545 -34.07 50.44 94.49
N PHE A 546 -33.96 51.24 93.44
CA PHE A 546 -35.07 52.05 92.95
C PHE A 546 -36.25 51.19 92.47
N ASN A 547 -35.98 50.13 91.70
CA ASN A 547 -37.03 49.21 91.26
C ASN A 547 -37.69 48.46 92.45
N LEU A 548 -36.94 48.17 93.51
CA LEU A 548 -37.50 47.62 94.76
C LEU A 548 -38.41 48.62 95.49
N LEU A 549 -38.03 49.91 95.52
CA LEU A 549 -38.87 50.98 96.09
C LEU A 549 -40.17 51.13 95.29
N GLN A 550 -40.10 51.10 93.96
CA GLN A 550 -41.27 51.17 93.08
C GLN A 550 -42.21 49.97 93.34
N THR A 551 -41.72 48.72 93.24
CA THR A 551 -42.55 47.52 93.50
C THR A 551 -43.18 47.57 94.89
N ARG A 552 -42.44 48.01 95.92
CA ARG A 552 -42.95 48.08 97.29
C ARG A 552 -44.06 49.12 97.47
N ALA A 553 -43.86 50.34 96.95
CA ALA A 553 -44.86 51.41 97.03
C ALA A 553 -46.20 51.04 96.37
N TRP A 554 -46.19 50.20 95.34
CA TRP A 554 -47.41 49.67 94.72
C TRP A 554 -48.07 48.53 95.53
N SER A 555 -47.31 47.79 96.33
CA SER A 555 -47.83 46.68 97.15
C SER A 555 -48.43 47.10 98.51
N GLU A 556 -48.00 48.24 99.07
CA GLU A 556 -48.43 48.72 100.39
C GLU A 556 -49.55 49.78 100.31
N CYS A 557 -49.97 50.18 99.11
CA CYS A 557 -51.01 51.20 98.88
C CYS A 557 -52.21 50.63 98.11
N PRO A 558 -53.21 50.00 98.78
CA PRO A 558 -54.40 49.49 98.11
C PRO A 558 -55.27 50.63 97.56
N MET A 559 -55.40 50.67 96.24
CA MET A 559 -56.34 51.56 95.54
C MET A 559 -57.75 50.95 95.55
N ALA A 560 -58.78 51.78 95.39
CA ALA A 560 -60.15 51.27 95.27
C ALA A 560 -60.36 50.67 93.87
N GLU A 561 -60.51 49.34 93.81
CA GLU A 561 -60.72 48.60 92.54
C GLU A 561 -62.05 48.98 91.86
N ASP A 562 -63.05 49.38 92.66
CA ASP A 562 -64.17 50.21 92.19
C ASP A 562 -63.79 51.70 92.33
N GLY A 563 -63.93 52.47 91.25
CA GLY A 563 -63.59 53.90 91.20
C GLY A 563 -64.23 54.76 92.31
N ILE A 564 -63.58 55.89 92.63
CA ILE A 564 -63.78 56.72 93.84
C ILE A 564 -65.26 56.94 94.20
N LYS A 565 -65.77 56.12 95.13
CA LYS A 565 -67.13 56.22 95.67
C LYS A 565 -67.30 57.50 96.51
N LYS A 566 -68.50 58.10 96.44
CA LYS A 566 -68.88 59.36 97.10
C LYS A 566 -68.58 59.41 98.61
N GLU A 567 -68.57 58.25 99.26
CA GLU A 567 -68.25 58.06 100.69
C GLU A 567 -66.77 58.32 101.03
N HIS A 568 -65.83 58.01 100.12
CA HIS A 568 -64.40 58.22 100.35
C HIS A 568 -64.01 59.70 100.38
N VAL A 569 -64.73 60.53 99.61
CA VAL A 569 -64.55 61.99 99.55
C VAL A 569 -64.98 62.68 100.86
N LEU A 570 -65.87 62.07 101.63
CA LEU A 570 -66.40 62.64 102.88
C LEU A 570 -65.50 62.43 104.11
N GLN A 571 -64.37 61.73 103.95
CA GLN A 571 -63.35 61.56 104.99
C GLN A 571 -62.08 62.33 104.59
N SER A 572 -61.99 63.62 104.99
CA SER A 572 -60.93 64.57 104.63
C SER A 572 -59.53 63.91 104.59
N HIS A 573 -59.08 63.39 105.74
CA HIS A 573 -57.76 62.78 105.93
C HIS A 573 -57.48 61.56 105.01
N LYS A 574 -58.50 60.94 104.41
CA LYS A 574 -58.31 59.90 103.36
C LYS A 574 -58.21 60.50 101.97
N ALA A 575 -59.04 61.49 101.63
CA ALA A 575 -58.94 62.19 100.35
C ALA A 575 -57.61 62.97 100.24
N GLU A 576 -57.15 63.56 101.35
CA GLU A 576 -55.87 64.26 101.47
C GLU A 576 -54.69 63.26 101.38
N LEU A 577 -54.75 62.13 102.08
CA LEU A 577 -53.79 61.03 101.94
C LEU A 577 -53.75 60.43 100.53
N TRP A 578 -54.88 60.21 99.86
CA TRP A 578 -54.92 59.72 98.48
C TRP A 578 -54.37 60.74 97.48
N SER A 579 -54.61 62.04 97.71
CA SER A 579 -53.98 63.12 96.94
C SER A 579 -52.46 63.15 97.15
N PHE A 580 -52.00 62.91 98.39
CA PHE A 580 -50.58 62.79 98.73
C PHE A 580 -49.92 61.57 98.06
N LEU A 581 -50.53 60.39 98.18
CA LEU A 581 -50.03 59.14 97.57
C LEU A 581 -49.99 59.22 96.04
N SER A 582 -50.97 59.86 95.40
CA SER A 582 -50.97 60.06 93.95
C SER A 582 -49.85 61.00 93.50
N LYS A 583 -49.59 62.09 94.24
CA LYS A 583 -48.42 62.98 94.02
C LYS A 583 -47.10 62.24 94.23
N PHE A 584 -47.00 61.40 95.26
CA PHE A 584 -45.81 60.59 95.53
C PHE A 584 -45.56 59.57 94.40
N ARG A 585 -46.60 58.86 93.96
CA ARG A 585 -46.54 57.91 92.82
C ARG A 585 -46.16 58.62 91.52
N TYR A 586 -46.72 59.80 91.25
CA TYR A 586 -46.29 60.64 90.12
C TYR A 586 -44.80 60.99 90.19
N TYR A 587 -44.29 61.42 91.34
CA TYR A 587 -42.87 61.74 91.50
C TYR A 587 -41.94 60.52 91.41
N ILE A 588 -42.33 59.36 91.96
CA ILE A 588 -41.57 58.10 91.74
C ILE A 588 -41.55 57.75 90.25
N ASN A 589 -42.70 57.73 89.56
CA ASN A 589 -42.74 57.37 88.14
C ASN A 589 -41.97 58.38 87.26
N ALA A 590 -42.01 59.67 87.60
CA ALA A 590 -41.19 60.69 86.95
C ALA A 590 -39.69 60.44 87.16
N LEU A 591 -39.26 60.08 88.38
CA LEU A 591 -37.87 59.73 88.67
C LEU A 591 -37.46 58.44 87.93
N ALA A 592 -38.34 57.43 87.87
CA ALA A 592 -38.11 56.17 87.16
C ALA A 592 -37.78 56.40 85.68
N VAL A 593 -38.57 57.23 84.99
CA VAL A 593 -38.34 57.59 83.58
C VAL A 593 -36.99 58.29 83.38
N MET A 594 -36.61 59.18 84.31
CA MET A 594 -35.31 59.87 84.25
C MET A 594 -34.13 58.92 84.50
N LEU A 595 -34.25 57.99 85.45
CA LEU A 595 -33.22 56.98 85.72
C LEU A 595 -33.10 55.96 84.58
N TYR A 596 -34.20 55.57 83.94
CA TYR A 596 -34.17 54.71 82.76
C TYR A 596 -33.49 55.38 81.56
N LYS A 597 -33.80 56.67 81.31
CA LYS A 597 -33.08 57.49 80.32
C LYS A 597 -31.58 57.52 80.59
N PHE A 598 -31.20 57.77 81.85
CA PHE A 598 -29.81 57.80 82.28
C PHE A 598 -29.10 56.45 82.12
N GLN A 599 -29.78 55.34 82.42
CA GLN A 599 -29.26 53.99 82.21
C GLN A 599 -29.10 53.63 80.72
N SER A 600 -30.06 53.99 79.85
CA SER A 600 -29.94 53.79 78.40
C SER A 600 -28.75 54.58 77.84
N ALA A 601 -28.65 55.87 78.20
CA ALA A 601 -27.53 56.71 77.78
C ALA A 601 -26.18 56.16 78.25
N LEU A 602 -26.07 55.66 79.49
CA LEU A 602 -24.87 55.01 80.01
C LEU A 602 -24.43 53.78 79.20
N LEU A 603 -25.38 52.95 78.76
CA LEU A 603 -25.11 51.75 77.94
C LEU A 603 -24.74 52.08 76.49
N GLN A 604 -25.02 53.30 76.02
CA GLN A 604 -24.78 53.78 74.66
C GLN A 604 -23.66 54.84 74.57
N CYS A 605 -23.00 55.17 75.70
CA CYS A 605 -21.94 56.18 75.74
C CYS A 605 -20.59 55.67 75.22
N SER A 606 -19.90 56.51 74.43
CA SER A 606 -18.49 56.28 74.08
C SER A 606 -17.55 56.50 75.28
N VAL A 607 -16.40 55.81 75.28
CA VAL A 607 -15.46 55.73 76.42
C VAL A 607 -15.04 57.09 76.98
N GLU A 608 -14.79 58.07 76.10
CA GLU A 608 -14.42 59.45 76.48
C GLU A 608 -15.52 60.15 77.29
N ARG A 609 -16.79 60.00 76.85
CA ARG A 609 -17.96 60.57 77.54
C ARG A 609 -18.29 59.82 78.84
N LEU A 610 -17.94 58.55 78.93
CA LEU A 610 -18.05 57.76 80.17
C LEU A 610 -17.04 58.25 81.23
N SER A 611 -15.86 58.73 80.81
CA SER A 611 -14.85 59.32 81.72
C SER A 611 -15.31 60.62 82.38
N THR A 612 -15.96 61.52 81.65
CA THR A 612 -16.52 62.75 82.25
C THR A 612 -17.73 62.44 83.13
N LEU A 613 -18.59 61.49 82.73
CA LEU A 613 -19.73 61.04 83.52
C LEU A 613 -19.31 60.41 84.86
N ALA A 614 -18.17 59.71 84.90
CA ALA A 614 -17.59 59.17 86.14
C ALA A 614 -17.27 60.25 87.20
N GLN A 615 -17.10 61.52 86.82
CA GLN A 615 -16.90 62.62 87.78
C GLN A 615 -18.19 62.98 88.53
N LEU A 616 -19.34 62.91 87.86
CA LEU A 616 -20.67 63.15 88.44
C LEU A 616 -21.16 62.01 89.36
N ARG A 617 -20.44 60.90 89.41
CA ARG A 617 -20.79 59.69 90.19
C ARG A 617 -20.99 59.98 91.67
N LEU A 618 -20.15 60.83 92.27
CA LEU A 618 -20.25 61.19 93.68
C LEU A 618 -21.53 61.97 94.01
N GLU A 619 -21.98 62.83 93.09
CA GLU A 619 -23.22 63.59 93.22
C GLU A 619 -24.45 62.68 93.12
N ILE A 620 -24.43 61.72 92.18
CA ILE A 620 -25.48 60.71 92.01
C ILE A 620 -25.62 59.84 93.29
N CYS A 621 -24.51 59.40 93.88
CA CYS A 621 -24.53 58.66 95.16
C CYS A 621 -25.03 59.51 96.35
N ASN A 622 -25.05 60.84 96.25
CA ASN A 622 -25.67 61.70 97.26
C ASN A 622 -27.18 61.90 97.02
N GLN A 623 -27.64 61.83 95.76
CA GLN A 623 -29.07 61.72 95.47
C GLN A 623 -29.63 60.36 95.91
N GLU A 624 -28.89 59.27 95.71
CA GLU A 624 -29.25 57.92 96.19
C GLU A 624 -29.53 57.90 97.70
N LYS A 625 -28.61 58.42 98.53
CA LYS A 625 -28.79 58.54 99.99
C LYS A 625 -30.01 59.40 100.37
N SER A 626 -30.34 60.38 99.53
CA SER A 626 -31.52 61.24 99.73
C SER A 626 -32.85 60.53 99.41
N ILE A 627 -32.79 59.42 98.67
CA ILE A 627 -33.92 58.54 98.34
C ILE A 627 -34.02 57.36 99.32
N ASP A 628 -32.88 56.84 99.81
CA ASP A 628 -32.82 55.81 100.86
C ASP A 628 -33.61 56.22 102.14
N TYR A 629 -33.72 57.53 102.42
CA TYR A 629 -34.60 58.07 103.47
C TYR A 629 -36.06 57.61 103.31
N TYR A 630 -36.64 57.74 102.10
CA TYR A 630 -37.99 57.27 101.84
C TYR A 630 -38.09 55.74 101.94
N PHE A 631 -37.05 55.00 101.53
CA PHE A 631 -37.01 53.54 101.68
C PHE A 631 -37.12 53.11 103.15
N GLU A 632 -36.46 53.81 104.07
CA GLU A 632 -36.61 53.58 105.52
C GLU A 632 -37.98 54.00 106.07
N VAL A 633 -38.65 55.01 105.50
CA VAL A 633 -40.01 55.42 105.90
C VAL A 633 -41.04 54.37 105.47
N PHE A 634 -41.04 53.94 104.20
CA PHE A 634 -41.95 52.88 103.72
C PHE A 634 -41.75 51.56 104.47
N LYS A 635 -40.50 51.19 104.76
CA LYS A 635 -40.15 50.01 105.56
C LYS A 635 -40.70 50.04 107.01
N ARG A 636 -41.22 51.17 107.49
CA ARG A 636 -41.87 51.35 108.80
C ARG A 636 -43.39 51.52 108.73
N ASN A 637 -43.97 51.68 107.54
CA ASN A 637 -45.39 52.03 107.28
C ASN A 637 -45.87 53.39 107.84
N ASP A 638 -44.98 54.25 108.33
CA ASP A 638 -45.31 55.59 108.88
C ASP A 638 -45.53 56.65 107.77
N VAL A 639 -46.44 56.41 106.82
CA VAL A 639 -46.67 57.28 105.64
C VAL A 639 -47.81 58.27 105.89
N ASP A 640 -47.51 59.34 106.61
CA ASP A 640 -48.42 60.47 106.85
C ASP A 640 -48.41 61.52 105.73
N GLU A 641 -49.55 62.18 105.54
CA GLU A 641 -49.80 63.32 104.63
C GLU A 641 -48.78 64.48 104.77
N LYS A 642 -48.15 64.60 105.94
CA LYS A 642 -47.18 65.66 106.29
C LYS A 642 -45.73 65.32 105.92
N THR A 643 -45.49 64.17 105.29
CA THR A 643 -44.16 63.74 104.84
C THR A 643 -43.65 64.64 103.70
N SER A 644 -42.54 65.35 103.89
CA SER A 644 -42.02 66.25 102.85
C SER A 644 -41.61 65.49 101.57
N LEU A 645 -42.04 66.01 100.43
CA LEU A 645 -41.67 65.54 99.09
C LEU A 645 -40.44 66.29 98.51
N ASP A 646 -39.86 67.24 99.26
CA ASP A 646 -38.84 68.17 98.75
C ASP A 646 -37.57 67.46 98.29
N ASN A 647 -37.18 66.36 98.94
CA ASN A 647 -35.97 65.62 98.58
C ASN A 647 -36.15 64.82 97.30
N LEU A 648 -37.34 64.24 97.09
CA LEU A 648 -37.71 63.58 95.84
C LEU A 648 -37.81 64.60 94.69
N GLN A 649 -38.40 65.77 94.94
CA GLN A 649 -38.48 66.86 93.95
C GLN A 649 -37.09 67.44 93.61
N LYS A 650 -36.17 67.57 94.58
CA LYS A 650 -34.78 67.96 94.34
C LYS A 650 -34.02 66.92 93.51
N ALA A 651 -34.18 65.63 93.80
CA ALA A 651 -33.57 64.56 93.02
C ALA A 651 -34.06 64.59 91.56
N ILE A 652 -35.37 64.72 91.33
CA ILE A 652 -35.95 64.87 89.99
C ILE A 652 -35.44 66.13 89.30
N ALA A 653 -35.33 67.27 90.01
CA ALA A 653 -34.78 68.50 89.45
C ALA A 653 -33.29 68.35 89.06
N TYR A 654 -32.49 67.68 89.88
CA TYR A 654 -31.09 67.34 89.57
C TYR A 654 -30.98 66.45 88.33
N PHE A 655 -31.70 65.32 88.28
CA PHE A 655 -31.65 64.43 87.11
C PHE A 655 -32.23 65.08 85.85
N LYS A 656 -33.19 66.00 85.97
CA LYS A 656 -33.74 66.79 84.85
C LYS A 656 -32.81 67.91 84.38
N ALA A 657 -32.04 68.52 85.26
CA ALA A 657 -30.96 69.45 84.89
C ALA A 657 -29.80 68.71 84.23
N SER A 658 -29.38 67.58 84.80
CA SER A 658 -28.36 66.70 84.24
C SER A 658 -28.78 66.16 82.86
N SER A 659 -30.04 65.71 82.71
CA SER A 659 -30.58 65.26 81.42
C SER A 659 -30.46 66.32 80.33
N ARG A 660 -30.63 67.61 80.63
CA ARG A 660 -30.45 68.67 79.62
C ARG A 660 -29.01 68.80 79.14
N LEU A 661 -28.03 68.50 79.99
CA LEU A 661 -26.61 68.43 79.59
C LEU A 661 -26.34 67.19 78.73
N PHE A 662 -26.99 66.06 79.03
CA PHE A 662 -26.92 64.86 78.19
C PHE A 662 -27.63 65.04 76.84
N ASP A 663 -28.83 65.64 76.81
CA ASP A 663 -29.62 65.88 75.60
C ASP A 663 -28.78 66.70 74.57
N SER A 664 -28.00 67.69 75.02
CA SER A 664 -27.06 68.46 74.17
C SER A 664 -25.80 67.71 73.70
N HIS A 665 -25.61 66.46 74.11
CA HIS A 665 -24.46 65.61 73.79
C HIS A 665 -24.86 64.24 73.20
N LEU A 666 -26.16 64.03 72.91
CA LEU A 666 -26.75 62.73 72.57
C LEU A 666 -27.74 62.77 71.39
N GLU A 667 -27.58 63.72 70.44
CA GLU A 667 -28.48 63.86 69.27
C GLU A 667 -28.51 62.63 68.33
N ILE A 668 -27.60 61.67 68.49
CA ILE A 668 -27.52 60.44 67.69
C ILE A 668 -27.32 59.24 68.62
N GLU A 669 -28.40 58.60 69.04
CA GLU A 669 -28.59 57.14 69.04
C GLU A 669 -30.01 56.73 69.47
N THR A 670 -30.41 55.48 69.19
CA THR A 670 -31.80 55.03 69.33
C THR A 670 -32.19 54.76 70.79
N PHE A 671 -32.91 55.70 71.40
CA PHE A 671 -33.58 55.52 72.70
C PHE A 671 -34.73 54.51 72.60
N ASN A 672 -34.68 53.43 73.39
CA ASN A 672 -35.75 52.43 73.41
C ASN A 672 -36.94 52.92 74.25
N SER A 673 -37.90 53.57 73.59
CA SER A 673 -39.00 54.30 74.22
C SER A 673 -40.06 53.44 74.92
N MET A 674 -40.09 52.11 74.69
CA MET A 674 -41.22 51.25 75.08
C MET A 674 -41.48 51.18 76.59
N GLN A 675 -40.46 50.95 77.42
CA GLN A 675 -40.64 50.92 78.88
C GLN A 675 -40.97 52.31 79.49
N PRO A 676 -40.25 53.41 79.15
CA PRO A 676 -40.60 54.72 79.69
C PRO A 676 -41.95 55.25 79.20
N LEU A 677 -42.43 54.86 78.01
CA LEU A 677 -43.82 55.12 77.58
C LEU A 677 -44.84 54.48 78.53
N LYS A 678 -44.63 53.22 78.92
CA LYS A 678 -45.52 52.54 79.88
C LYS A 678 -45.51 53.19 81.26
N ILE A 679 -44.35 53.61 81.75
CA ILE A 679 -44.26 54.33 83.05
C ILE A 679 -44.93 55.72 82.95
N VAL A 680 -44.90 56.37 81.79
CA VAL A 680 -45.66 57.61 81.53
C VAL A 680 -47.17 57.34 81.51
N GLU A 681 -47.65 56.26 80.89
CA GLU A 681 -49.04 55.81 80.93
C GLU A 681 -49.52 55.59 82.38
N GLU A 682 -48.74 54.85 83.18
CA GLU A 682 -48.97 54.63 84.62
C GLU A 682 -48.97 55.95 85.42
N SER A 683 -48.15 56.94 85.03
CA SER A 683 -48.14 58.29 85.65
C SER A 683 -49.32 59.18 85.22
N LEU A 684 -49.88 58.96 84.02
CA LEU A 684 -51.06 59.70 83.55
C LEU A 684 -52.32 59.20 84.27
N GLY A 685 -52.42 57.89 84.52
CA GLY A 685 -53.47 57.31 85.38
C GLY A 685 -53.54 57.99 86.75
N SER A 686 -52.41 58.16 87.44
CA SER A 686 -52.36 58.81 88.76
C SER A 686 -52.70 60.30 88.75
N VAL A 687 -52.66 60.97 87.58
CA VAL A 687 -53.13 62.35 87.42
C VAL A 687 -54.63 62.40 87.12
N ILE A 688 -55.14 61.46 86.33
CA ILE A 688 -56.58 61.32 86.04
C ILE A 688 -57.36 61.03 87.33
N GLU A 689 -56.89 60.12 88.19
CA GLU A 689 -57.50 59.84 89.50
C GLU A 689 -57.65 61.08 90.39
N VAL A 690 -56.68 62.00 90.35
CA VAL A 690 -56.72 63.26 91.11
C VAL A 690 -57.71 64.26 90.47
N ALA A 691 -57.84 64.24 89.14
CA ALA A 691 -58.87 65.03 88.44
C ALA A 691 -60.29 64.50 88.73
N ASP A 692 -60.48 63.18 88.80
CA ASP A 692 -61.76 62.55 89.16
C ASP A 692 -62.16 62.84 90.61
N LEU A 693 -61.21 62.78 91.55
CA LEU A 693 -61.39 63.25 92.93
C LEU A 693 -61.87 64.71 92.99
N PHE A 694 -61.24 65.59 92.21
CA PHE A 694 -61.59 67.01 92.17
C PHE A 694 -62.96 67.26 91.51
N SER A 695 -63.26 66.53 90.42
CA SER A 695 -64.56 66.58 89.72
C SER A 695 -65.72 66.14 90.62
N HIS A 696 -65.53 65.07 91.40
CA HIS A 696 -66.49 64.65 92.43
C HIS A 696 -66.65 65.70 93.54
N LEU A 697 -65.58 66.43 93.89
CA LEU A 697 -65.65 67.54 94.86
C LEU A 697 -66.52 68.69 94.32
N CYS A 698 -66.26 69.14 93.10
CA CYS A 698 -67.03 70.20 92.44
C CYS A 698 -68.52 69.82 92.32
N SER A 699 -68.81 68.58 91.90
CA SER A 699 -70.19 68.07 91.81
C SER A 699 -70.90 68.01 93.18
N GLN A 700 -70.16 67.80 94.29
CA GLN A 700 -70.73 67.92 95.64
C GLN A 700 -70.99 69.37 96.06
N ILE A 701 -70.17 70.33 95.63
CA ILE A 701 -70.38 71.75 95.91
C ILE A 701 -71.62 72.26 95.16
N GLU A 702 -71.76 71.93 93.87
CA GLU A 702 -72.93 72.31 93.07
C GLU A 702 -74.22 71.67 93.61
N SER A 703 -74.20 70.38 93.97
CA SER A 703 -75.39 69.70 94.52
C SER A 703 -75.72 70.06 95.97
N ARG A 704 -74.78 70.64 96.75
CA ARG A 704 -75.10 71.33 98.01
C ARG A 704 -75.64 72.75 97.78
N SER A 705 -75.13 73.46 96.76
CA SER A 705 -75.59 74.81 96.41
C SER A 705 -77.05 74.85 95.93
N SER A 706 -77.65 73.71 95.55
CA SER A 706 -79.04 73.61 95.09
C SER A 706 -80.08 73.32 96.19
N MET A 707 -79.69 73.20 97.47
CA MET A 707 -80.64 72.94 98.57
C MET A 707 -80.43 73.85 99.79
N LEU A 708 -80.81 75.14 99.65
CA LEU A 708 -81.39 76.03 100.67
C LEU A 708 -81.65 77.40 100.01
N PRO A 709 -82.81 78.06 100.26
CA PRO A 709 -82.90 78.91 101.45
C PRO A 709 -84.23 78.82 102.22
N GLY A 710 -84.11 78.72 103.54
CA GLY A 710 -85.18 78.69 104.55
C GLY A 710 -84.54 78.22 105.84
N GLU A 711 -84.62 79.00 106.92
CA GLU A 711 -83.66 78.90 108.03
C GLU A 711 -83.78 77.62 108.88
N LEU A 712 -82.62 77.20 109.44
CA LEU A 712 -82.26 75.92 110.10
C LEU A 712 -81.96 74.74 109.16
#